data_AF-G7M7B2-F1
#
_entry.id   AF-G7M7B2-F1
#
_cell.length_a   1.000
_cell.length_b   1.000
_cell.length_c   1.000
_cell.angle_alpha   90.00
_cell.angle_beta   90.00
_cell.angle_gamma   90.00
#
_symmetry.space_group_name_H-M   'P 1'
#
loop_
_entity.id
_entity.type
_entity.pdbx_description
1 polymer ?
#
loop_
_entity_poly.entity_id
_entity_poly.type
_entity_poly.pdbx_seq_one_letter_code
_entity_poly.pdbx_strand_id
1 'polypeptide(L)'
;MNIKNKFTTFVLAFAMVLSFIPTLGVQAATTDFKIISDTEVTVKQAEKWAKSKGATETFVGLADLYFEYSKDHGKVNPAIAYVQAAKETGFGKFGGVLDESYHNPCGLKKASGGGDTDPNAHQKFDSWDEGVQAHLDHLALYAGAKGYPRDDTYDPRHFVTIKGNSPTVNSLGGKWAPSATYGEEVRKLYEDLLDYAGIDYQKDDNSSNSNNSGNNSSNSAPNPGKIESKPSGLNASDVIEENKPQSGNTTNVDKTNITSAIGWKNENGAWYYYKSDNTKAIGWINPDGNWYYLKDDGKMTTGWVYDNNSWYYLDKSGAMVKGWKQLDNDWYFLTSTGAMGTGIQYDGSGLYYLKSSGVMTTNTGWTKLDDKWYYFENGGKIKTGWFKENNVWYFLQGDGSMVTGLKKIDNKSHMFNDSGSMITGWKQINNYWYYFNSDGSMATDWIADGENYYYLYDNGAMAKGWININGTWYYLNNSGAMVTGWVASNGDSYYLDKSSGKLVTNTTIDGYKIGADGKRKNSSSQTDEDNSKPGSTPGNNNSSKGKTIVIDPGHDYGNDYGAESTIDGVTYSETVLNMQVADKLKTELQDRGYNVIMTRNLGEKPSYGTLTDSLTHRVNIANNSKADFFISIHHNSAGETAKGVLSLYSSETQDANFGGKLDNARIERSKQMAALINDNIANKLNLNNRGGQEQNLFVCRNANMPAVLVEVGFITNKEEAIRCADASNQQKVAEAIAEVIAANI
;
A
#
# COMPACT_ATOMS: atom_id res chain seq x y z
N MET A 1 33.97 27.04 -40.74
CA MET A 1 32.55 27.39 -40.56
C MET A 1 31.71 26.44 -41.39
N ASN A 2 31.22 25.37 -40.76
CA ASN A 2 30.18 24.45 -41.24
C ASN A 2 30.05 23.36 -40.17
N ILE A 3 28.83 23.13 -39.67
CA ILE A 3 28.17 21.81 -39.53
C ILE A 3 26.84 22.01 -38.80
N LYS A 4 25.81 21.43 -39.40
CA LYS A 4 24.39 21.48 -39.04
C LYS A 4 24.05 20.46 -37.94
N ASN A 5 23.17 20.87 -37.03
CA ASN A 5 22.49 20.02 -36.04
C ASN A 5 21.59 18.97 -36.71
N LYS A 6 21.60 17.73 -36.19
CA LYS A 6 20.58 16.71 -36.43
C LYS A 6 20.07 16.16 -35.09
N PHE A 7 18.81 16.46 -34.80
CA PHE A 7 17.94 15.71 -33.89
C PHE A 7 17.49 14.43 -34.62
N THR A 8 17.51 13.28 -33.95
CA THR A 8 16.88 12.05 -34.48
C THR A 8 16.09 11.37 -33.36
N THR A 9 14.78 11.33 -33.56
CA THR A 9 13.77 10.55 -32.82
C THR A 9 14.01 9.05 -33.03
N PHE A 10 13.88 8.23 -31.99
CA PHE A 10 13.81 6.78 -32.13
C PHE A 10 12.58 6.23 -31.39
N VAL A 11 11.65 5.69 -32.18
CA VAL A 11 10.53 4.85 -31.76
C VAL A 11 11.04 3.41 -31.80
N LEU A 12 10.83 2.62 -30.74
CA LEU A 12 11.12 1.19 -30.73
C LEU A 12 9.91 0.45 -30.16
N ALA A 13 9.15 -0.14 -31.08
CA ALA A 13 8.18 -1.18 -30.79
C ALA A 13 8.92 -2.51 -30.57
N PHE A 14 8.56 -3.26 -29.54
CA PHE A 14 9.04 -4.63 -29.35
C PHE A 14 7.84 -5.58 -29.25
N ALA A 15 7.64 -6.35 -30.31
CA ALA A 15 6.78 -7.52 -30.32
C ALA A 15 7.63 -8.73 -29.90
N MET A 16 7.24 -9.43 -28.82
CA MET A 16 7.73 -10.78 -28.54
C MET A 16 6.63 -11.79 -28.84
N VAL A 17 6.87 -12.56 -29.90
CA VAL A 17 6.22 -13.83 -30.20
C VAL A 17 6.78 -14.87 -29.23
N LEU A 18 5.96 -15.40 -28.34
CA LEU A 18 6.27 -16.58 -27.52
C LEU A 18 5.74 -17.82 -28.23
N SER A 19 6.68 -18.60 -28.76
CA SER A 19 6.47 -19.93 -29.35
C SER A 19 6.12 -20.98 -28.28
N PHE A 20 5.13 -21.80 -28.61
CA PHE A 20 4.65 -22.97 -27.87
C PHE A 20 5.73 -24.05 -27.68
N ILE A 21 5.90 -24.54 -26.44
CA ILE A 21 6.34 -25.91 -26.12
C ILE A 21 5.38 -26.44 -25.04
N PRO A 22 4.82 -27.66 -25.17
CA PRO A 22 3.85 -28.18 -24.23
C PRO A 22 4.57 -28.71 -22.98
N THR A 23 4.37 -28.07 -21.83
CA THR A 23 4.68 -28.67 -20.54
C THR A 23 3.56 -29.62 -20.17
N LEU A 24 3.90 -30.91 -20.06
CA LEU A 24 3.07 -31.91 -19.39
C LEU A 24 2.87 -31.47 -17.95
N GLY A 25 1.73 -30.84 -17.66
CA GLY A 25 1.32 -30.55 -16.30
C GLY A 25 0.94 -31.83 -15.59
N VAL A 26 1.72 -32.21 -14.58
CA VAL A 26 1.16 -32.95 -13.45
C VAL A 26 0.32 -31.93 -12.67
N GLN A 27 -0.97 -31.94 -12.97
CA GLN A 27 -1.98 -31.15 -12.28
C GLN A 27 -2.22 -31.76 -10.91
N ALA A 28 -1.72 -31.12 -9.85
CA ALA A 28 -2.46 -31.13 -8.59
C ALA A 28 -3.58 -30.11 -8.78
N ALA A 29 -4.79 -30.59 -9.07
CA ALA A 29 -5.96 -29.75 -9.18
C ALA A 29 -6.34 -29.25 -7.77
N THR A 30 -6.16 -27.96 -7.49
CA THR A 30 -7.04 -27.30 -6.52
C THR A 30 -8.35 -27.06 -7.26
N THR A 31 -9.44 -27.71 -6.85
CA THR A 31 -10.73 -27.58 -7.55
C THR A 31 -11.42 -26.29 -7.11
N ASP A 32 -11.04 -25.18 -7.71
CA ASP A 32 -11.78 -23.92 -7.60
C ASP A 32 -13.21 -24.07 -8.19
N PHE A 33 -14.20 -23.41 -7.57
CA PHE A 33 -15.59 -23.53 -8.00
C PHE A 33 -15.81 -22.74 -9.29
N LYS A 34 -16.40 -23.40 -10.29
CA LYS A 34 -16.82 -22.72 -11.52
C LYS A 34 -18.06 -21.87 -11.24
N ILE A 35 -18.03 -20.61 -11.66
CA ILE A 35 -19.18 -19.70 -11.53
C ILE A 35 -20.37 -20.24 -12.34
N ILE A 36 -20.11 -20.83 -13.51
CA ILE A 36 -21.11 -21.58 -14.28
C ILE A 36 -21.07 -23.03 -13.82
N SER A 37 -22.00 -23.39 -12.94
CA SER A 37 -22.17 -24.74 -12.39
C SER A 37 -23.58 -24.92 -11.84
N ASP A 38 -24.01 -26.17 -11.72
CA ASP A 38 -25.23 -26.51 -10.99
C ASP A 38 -25.01 -26.36 -9.48
N THR A 39 -26.08 -26.14 -8.72
CA THR A 39 -26.04 -26.11 -7.25
C THR A 39 -26.97 -27.15 -6.66
N GLU A 40 -26.53 -27.78 -5.57
CA GLU A 40 -27.37 -28.66 -4.74
C GLU A 40 -28.02 -27.89 -3.57
N VAL A 41 -27.61 -26.65 -3.34
CA VAL A 41 -28.21 -25.79 -2.31
C VAL A 41 -29.65 -25.49 -2.72
N THR A 42 -30.59 -25.62 -1.80
CA THR A 42 -31.98 -25.17 -2.02
C THR A 42 -32.16 -23.73 -1.55
N VAL A 43 -33.14 -23.02 -2.12
CA VAL A 43 -33.49 -21.66 -1.68
C VAL A 43 -33.69 -21.59 -0.16
N LYS A 44 -34.44 -22.53 0.40
CA LYS A 44 -34.69 -22.60 1.86
C LYS A 44 -33.42 -22.80 2.69
N GLN A 45 -32.41 -23.50 2.17
CA GLN A 45 -31.11 -23.63 2.84
C GLN A 45 -30.33 -22.31 2.78
N ALA A 46 -30.32 -21.63 1.64
CA ALA A 46 -29.69 -20.32 1.48
C ALA A 46 -30.34 -19.25 2.39
N GLU A 47 -31.67 -19.19 2.46
CA GLU A 47 -32.39 -18.29 3.36
C GLU A 47 -32.05 -18.54 4.83
N LYS A 48 -32.07 -19.81 5.26
CA LYS A 48 -31.77 -20.19 6.64
C LYS A 48 -30.31 -19.92 7.00
N TRP A 49 -29.40 -20.17 6.08
CA TRP A 49 -28.00 -19.80 6.21
C TRP A 49 -27.84 -18.29 6.39
N ALA A 50 -28.44 -17.48 5.53
CA ALA A 50 -28.38 -16.03 5.63
C ALA A 50 -28.97 -15.51 6.96
N LYS A 51 -30.12 -16.06 7.39
CA LYS A 51 -30.69 -15.78 8.73
C LYS A 51 -29.70 -16.14 9.85
N SER A 52 -29.01 -17.27 9.76
CA SER A 52 -28.00 -17.70 10.75
C SER A 52 -26.79 -16.76 10.83
N LYS A 53 -26.51 -16.01 9.76
CA LYS A 53 -25.46 -14.98 9.70
C LYS A 53 -25.97 -13.59 10.07
N GLY A 54 -27.23 -13.48 10.51
CA GLY A 54 -27.86 -12.23 10.90
C GLY A 54 -28.13 -11.30 9.73
N ALA A 55 -28.50 -11.83 8.56
CA ALA A 55 -28.92 -11.05 7.41
C ALA A 55 -30.23 -10.28 7.65
N THR A 56 -30.42 -9.19 6.91
CA THR A 56 -31.71 -8.48 6.89
C THR A 56 -32.79 -9.31 6.20
N GLU A 57 -34.06 -9.07 6.53
CA GLU A 57 -35.19 -9.79 5.92
C GLU A 57 -35.22 -9.61 4.39
N THR A 58 -34.90 -8.41 3.91
CA THR A 58 -34.76 -8.13 2.47
C THR A 58 -33.70 -9.01 1.83
N PHE A 59 -32.51 -9.10 2.41
CA PHE A 59 -31.42 -9.91 1.86
C PHE A 59 -31.75 -11.40 1.85
N VAL A 60 -32.41 -11.89 2.90
CA VAL A 60 -32.94 -13.26 2.94
C VAL A 60 -33.86 -13.50 1.74
N GLY A 61 -34.78 -12.57 1.46
CA GLY A 61 -35.71 -12.67 0.33
C GLY A 61 -35.07 -12.68 -1.05
N LEU A 62 -33.84 -12.15 -1.20
CA LEU A 62 -33.12 -12.20 -2.48
C LEU A 62 -32.78 -13.64 -2.92
N ALA A 63 -32.75 -14.61 -2.00
CA ALA A 63 -32.49 -16.00 -2.34
C ALA A 63 -33.50 -16.55 -3.35
N ASP A 64 -34.79 -16.21 -3.25
CA ASP A 64 -35.80 -16.62 -4.23
C ASP A 64 -35.43 -16.11 -5.64
N LEU A 65 -35.08 -14.82 -5.75
CA LEU A 65 -34.73 -14.19 -7.03
C LEU A 65 -33.47 -14.78 -7.67
N TYR A 66 -32.41 -15.03 -6.90
CA TYR A 66 -31.17 -15.62 -7.46
C TYR A 66 -31.42 -17.01 -8.05
N PHE A 67 -32.20 -17.84 -7.35
CA PHE A 67 -32.49 -19.21 -7.78
C PHE A 67 -33.54 -19.29 -8.88
N GLU A 68 -34.46 -18.32 -8.95
CA GLU A 68 -35.40 -18.17 -10.06
C GLU A 68 -34.67 -17.78 -11.34
N TYR A 69 -33.92 -16.68 -11.32
CA TYR A 69 -33.34 -16.08 -12.53
C TYR A 69 -32.07 -16.78 -13.04
N SER A 70 -31.29 -17.45 -12.21
CA SER A 70 -30.05 -18.13 -12.62
C SER A 70 -30.17 -19.02 -13.86
N LYS A 71 -31.33 -19.68 -14.04
CA LYS A 71 -31.60 -20.59 -15.17
C LYS A 71 -31.55 -19.91 -16.53
N ASP A 72 -31.98 -18.65 -16.57
CA ASP A 72 -32.09 -17.85 -17.80
C ASP A 72 -30.91 -16.88 -17.96
N HIS A 73 -30.02 -16.83 -16.96
CA HIS A 73 -28.87 -15.91 -16.91
C HIS A 73 -27.54 -16.66 -16.89
N GLY A 74 -27.21 -17.30 -18.01
CA GLY A 74 -25.91 -17.94 -18.24
C GLY A 74 -25.62 -19.21 -17.43
N LYS A 75 -26.62 -19.73 -16.70
CA LYS A 75 -26.48 -20.84 -15.74
C LYS A 75 -25.44 -20.57 -14.67
N VAL A 76 -25.36 -19.32 -14.22
CA VAL A 76 -24.55 -18.94 -13.06
C VAL A 76 -25.06 -19.68 -11.84
N ASN A 77 -24.19 -20.31 -11.06
CA ASN A 77 -24.57 -20.98 -9.83
C ASN A 77 -25.23 -19.97 -8.87
N PRO A 78 -26.53 -20.14 -8.54
CA PRO A 78 -27.27 -19.12 -7.81
C PRO A 78 -26.79 -19.00 -6.37
N ALA A 79 -26.25 -20.07 -5.78
CA ALA A 79 -25.69 -20.03 -4.44
C ALA A 79 -24.37 -19.25 -4.40
N ILE A 80 -23.52 -19.35 -5.43
CA ILE A 80 -22.29 -18.54 -5.56
C ILE A 80 -22.65 -17.05 -5.69
N ALA A 81 -23.58 -16.70 -6.58
CA ALA A 81 -24.03 -15.32 -6.76
C ALA A 81 -24.67 -14.77 -5.48
N TYR A 82 -25.42 -15.59 -4.75
CA TYR A 82 -26.05 -15.20 -3.48
C TYR A 82 -25.03 -14.92 -2.37
N VAL A 83 -23.99 -15.76 -2.21
CA VAL A 83 -22.96 -15.49 -1.19
C VAL A 83 -22.05 -14.33 -1.58
N GLN A 84 -21.85 -14.08 -2.87
CA GLN A 84 -21.17 -12.88 -3.33
C GLN A 84 -21.99 -11.63 -2.99
N ALA A 85 -23.31 -11.66 -3.19
CA ALA A 85 -24.18 -10.58 -2.75
C ALA A 85 -24.14 -10.38 -1.22
N ALA A 86 -24.01 -11.46 -0.45
CA ALA A 86 -23.84 -11.37 1.00
C ALA A 86 -22.54 -10.65 1.37
N LYS A 87 -21.45 -10.92 0.64
CA LYS A 87 -20.18 -10.23 0.80
C LYS A 87 -20.29 -8.74 0.48
N GLU A 88 -20.87 -8.40 -0.66
CA GLU A 88 -20.97 -7.04 -1.19
C GLU A 88 -21.86 -6.14 -0.32
N THR A 89 -22.97 -6.70 0.17
CA THR A 89 -23.95 -5.94 0.96
C THR A 89 -23.75 -6.09 2.47
N GLY A 90 -22.80 -6.91 2.92
CA GLY A 90 -22.69 -7.26 4.34
C GLY A 90 -23.97 -7.94 4.87
N PHE A 91 -24.50 -8.91 4.12
CA PHE A 91 -25.77 -9.58 4.38
C PHE A 91 -26.99 -8.63 4.41
N GLY A 92 -27.02 -7.66 3.49
CA GLY A 92 -28.08 -6.67 3.36
C GLY A 92 -28.05 -5.53 4.38
N LYS A 93 -26.99 -5.40 5.17
CA LYS A 93 -26.85 -4.31 6.15
C LYS A 93 -26.31 -3.04 5.51
N PHE A 94 -25.54 -3.22 4.44
CA PHE A 94 -24.78 -2.21 3.72
C PHE A 94 -23.75 -1.49 4.63
N GLY A 95 -22.50 -1.43 4.19
CA GLY A 95 -21.38 -0.88 4.98
C GLY A 95 -20.66 0.29 4.31
N GLY A 96 -21.15 0.74 3.14
CA GLY A 96 -20.50 1.72 2.28
C GLY A 96 -21.49 2.78 1.79
N VAL A 97 -21.34 3.23 0.54
CA VAL A 97 -22.14 4.32 -0.03
C VAL A 97 -23.46 3.89 -0.66
N LEU A 98 -23.67 2.58 -0.78
CA LEU A 98 -24.94 1.99 -1.18
C LEU A 98 -25.78 1.67 0.04
N ASP A 99 -27.08 1.78 -0.13
CA ASP A 99 -28.08 1.29 0.79
C ASP A 99 -29.11 0.45 0.03
N GLU A 100 -30.09 -0.06 0.77
CA GLU A 100 -31.15 -0.90 0.23
C GLU A 100 -31.94 -0.24 -0.91
N SER A 101 -32.03 1.11 -0.92
CA SER A 101 -32.78 1.84 -1.94
C SER A 101 -32.15 1.78 -3.33
N TYR A 102 -30.92 1.28 -3.46
CA TYR A 102 -30.25 1.11 -4.75
C TYR A 102 -30.70 -0.15 -5.48
N HIS A 103 -31.30 -1.12 -4.76
CA HIS A 103 -31.60 -2.45 -5.26
C HIS A 103 -30.41 -3.11 -5.98
N ASN A 104 -29.18 -2.79 -5.54
CA ASN A 104 -27.94 -3.20 -6.18
C ASN A 104 -27.20 -4.19 -5.26
N PRO A 105 -27.29 -5.51 -5.53
CA PRO A 105 -26.80 -6.52 -4.60
C PRO A 105 -25.29 -6.76 -4.71
N CYS A 106 -24.60 -6.14 -5.68
CA CYS A 106 -23.22 -6.50 -6.01
C CYS A 106 -22.29 -5.32 -6.28
N GLY A 107 -22.73 -4.10 -5.97
CA GLY A 107 -21.92 -2.90 -6.14
C GLY A 107 -21.72 -2.51 -7.61
N LEU A 108 -22.62 -2.89 -8.52
CA LEU A 108 -22.43 -2.66 -9.94
C LEU A 108 -22.42 -1.17 -10.27
N LYS A 109 -21.41 -0.72 -11.02
CA LYS A 109 -21.26 0.68 -11.45
C LYS A 109 -22.04 0.96 -12.72
N LYS A 110 -22.38 2.23 -12.98
CA LYS A 110 -22.89 2.69 -14.27
C LYS A 110 -21.86 2.45 -15.39
N ALA A 111 -22.30 2.52 -16.64
CA ALA A 111 -21.45 2.34 -17.82
C ALA A 111 -20.22 3.27 -17.82
N SER A 112 -20.39 4.51 -17.36
CA SER A 112 -19.32 5.52 -17.23
C SER A 112 -18.26 5.18 -16.18
N GLY A 113 -18.53 4.22 -15.28
CA GLY A 113 -17.71 3.97 -14.10
C GLY A 113 -17.76 5.10 -13.06
N GLY A 114 -16.76 5.14 -12.19
CA GLY A 114 -16.62 6.11 -11.10
C GLY A 114 -15.99 5.47 -9.86
N GLY A 115 -15.88 6.23 -8.77
CA GLY A 115 -15.24 5.78 -7.52
C GLY A 115 -16.15 4.88 -6.66
N ASP A 116 -15.55 4.00 -5.85
CA ASP A 116 -16.26 3.07 -4.97
C ASP A 116 -17.03 3.77 -3.82
N THR A 117 -16.70 5.03 -3.54
CA THR A 117 -17.38 5.88 -2.56
C THR A 117 -18.25 6.97 -3.18
N ASP A 118 -18.46 6.95 -4.50
CA ASP A 118 -19.41 7.85 -5.16
C ASP A 118 -20.77 7.16 -5.31
N PRO A 119 -21.83 7.57 -4.57
CA PRO A 119 -23.16 7.01 -4.74
C PRO A 119 -23.68 7.15 -6.18
N ASN A 120 -23.28 8.19 -6.91
CA ASN A 120 -23.73 8.42 -8.29
C ASN A 120 -23.01 7.55 -9.33
N ALA A 121 -21.85 6.98 -8.98
CA ALA A 121 -21.11 6.04 -9.83
C ALA A 121 -21.76 4.67 -9.90
N HIS A 122 -22.62 4.34 -8.92
CA HIS A 122 -23.26 3.04 -8.81
C HIS A 122 -24.61 3.03 -9.51
N GLN A 123 -24.93 1.89 -10.13
CA GLN A 123 -26.22 1.69 -10.74
C GLN A 123 -27.26 1.56 -9.63
N LYS A 124 -28.32 2.36 -9.75
CA LYS A 124 -29.55 2.20 -8.97
C LYS A 124 -30.56 1.52 -9.88
N PHE A 125 -31.10 0.39 -9.44
CA PHE A 125 -32.09 -0.37 -10.18
C PHE A 125 -33.50 -0.03 -9.69
N ASP A 126 -34.49 -0.18 -10.56
CA ASP A 126 -35.87 0.15 -10.20
C ASP A 126 -36.46 -0.88 -9.23
N SER A 127 -35.91 -2.11 -9.22
CA SER A 127 -36.32 -3.21 -8.33
C SER A 127 -35.18 -4.18 -8.03
N TRP A 128 -35.36 -5.00 -6.98
CA TRP A 128 -34.45 -6.10 -6.66
C TRP A 128 -34.37 -7.16 -7.77
N ASP A 129 -35.45 -7.35 -8.53
CA ASP A 129 -35.48 -8.22 -9.71
C ASP A 129 -34.45 -7.79 -10.76
N GLU A 130 -34.41 -6.49 -11.09
CA GLU A 130 -33.46 -5.95 -12.06
C GLU A 130 -32.02 -6.04 -11.55
N GLY A 131 -31.78 -5.71 -10.27
CA GLY A 131 -30.45 -5.76 -9.70
C GLY A 131 -29.87 -7.18 -9.59
N VAL A 132 -30.70 -8.16 -9.25
CA VAL A 132 -30.29 -9.58 -9.21
C VAL A 132 -30.01 -10.10 -10.62
N GLN A 133 -30.86 -9.79 -11.61
CA GLN A 133 -30.63 -10.17 -13.00
C GLN A 133 -29.36 -9.52 -13.57
N ALA A 134 -29.12 -8.23 -13.28
CA ALA A 134 -27.89 -7.53 -13.67
C ALA A 134 -26.64 -8.18 -13.04
N HIS A 135 -26.71 -8.56 -11.76
CA HIS A 135 -25.61 -9.27 -11.10
C HIS A 135 -25.31 -10.62 -11.78
N LEU A 136 -26.36 -11.42 -12.04
CA LEU A 136 -26.22 -12.71 -12.71
C LEU A 136 -25.66 -12.57 -14.13
N ASP A 137 -26.11 -11.57 -14.90
CA ASP A 137 -25.59 -11.29 -16.23
C ASP A 137 -24.12 -10.86 -16.21
N HIS A 138 -23.73 -10.04 -15.23
CA HIS A 138 -22.34 -9.62 -15.08
C HIS A 138 -21.45 -10.82 -14.77
N LEU A 139 -21.85 -11.71 -13.85
CA LEU A 139 -21.13 -12.95 -13.55
C LEU A 139 -21.08 -13.91 -14.74
N ALA A 140 -22.19 -14.05 -15.47
CA ALA A 140 -22.25 -14.88 -16.66
C ALA A 140 -21.26 -14.39 -17.74
N LEU A 141 -21.16 -13.07 -17.94
CA LEU A 141 -20.20 -12.47 -18.85
C LEU A 141 -18.76 -12.73 -18.39
N TYR A 142 -18.42 -12.43 -17.13
CA TYR A 142 -17.10 -12.70 -16.55
C TYR A 142 -16.68 -14.16 -16.66
N ALA A 143 -17.61 -15.08 -16.45
CA ALA A 143 -17.36 -16.51 -16.54
C ALA A 143 -17.32 -17.06 -17.97
N GLY A 144 -17.64 -16.24 -18.96
CA GLY A 144 -17.59 -16.61 -20.38
C GLY A 144 -18.77 -17.48 -20.81
N ALA A 145 -19.96 -17.28 -20.23
CA ALA A 145 -21.16 -18.04 -20.53
C ALA A 145 -21.50 -18.04 -22.02
N LYS A 146 -22.05 -19.17 -22.49
CA LYS A 146 -22.55 -19.29 -23.86
C LYS A 146 -23.77 -18.38 -24.02
N GLY A 147 -23.79 -17.57 -25.08
CA GLY A 147 -24.85 -16.57 -25.31
C GLY A 147 -24.54 -15.17 -24.78
N TYR A 148 -23.36 -14.97 -24.18
CA TYR A 148 -22.93 -13.67 -23.64
C TYR A 148 -21.82 -13.04 -24.52
N PRO A 149 -21.74 -11.69 -24.61
CA PRO A 149 -22.71 -10.72 -24.11
C PRO A 149 -24.08 -10.90 -24.80
N ARG A 150 -25.15 -10.54 -24.09
CA ARG A 150 -26.54 -10.61 -24.52
C ARG A 150 -27.09 -9.20 -24.69
N ASP A 151 -28.02 -9.01 -25.62
CA ASP A 151 -28.53 -7.68 -25.96
C ASP A 151 -29.60 -7.20 -24.97
N ASP A 152 -30.25 -8.11 -24.26
CA ASP A 152 -31.31 -7.88 -23.28
C ASP A 152 -30.77 -8.09 -21.85
N THR A 153 -30.10 -7.08 -21.31
CA THR A 153 -29.58 -7.11 -19.94
C THR A 153 -29.77 -5.78 -19.21
N TYR A 154 -29.90 -5.86 -17.89
CA TYR A 154 -29.88 -4.72 -16.99
C TYR A 154 -28.45 -4.32 -16.56
N ASP A 155 -27.42 -5.12 -16.88
CA ASP A 155 -26.02 -4.82 -16.57
C ASP A 155 -25.50 -3.65 -17.44
N PRO A 156 -25.25 -2.46 -16.85
CA PRO A 156 -24.76 -1.31 -17.59
C PRO A 156 -23.27 -1.43 -17.99
N ARG A 157 -22.56 -2.47 -17.53
CA ARG A 157 -21.14 -2.74 -17.81
C ARG A 157 -20.94 -4.03 -18.59
N HIS A 158 -21.92 -4.40 -19.41
CA HIS A 158 -21.92 -5.63 -20.22
C HIS A 158 -20.99 -5.58 -21.45
N PHE A 159 -19.72 -5.26 -21.23
CA PHE A 159 -18.74 -5.08 -22.30
C PHE A 159 -18.13 -6.41 -22.76
N VAL A 160 -18.06 -6.66 -24.06
CA VAL A 160 -17.42 -7.89 -24.59
C VAL A 160 -15.97 -8.09 -24.11
N THR A 161 -15.26 -7.01 -23.76
CA THR A 161 -13.86 -7.00 -23.28
C THR A 161 -13.65 -7.68 -21.94
N ILE A 162 -14.70 -7.87 -21.13
CA ILE A 162 -14.61 -8.56 -19.84
C ILE A 162 -15.02 -10.05 -19.93
N LYS A 163 -15.43 -10.51 -21.11
CA LYS A 163 -15.93 -11.87 -21.30
C LYS A 163 -14.85 -12.93 -21.01
N GLY A 164 -15.15 -13.86 -20.10
CA GLY A 164 -14.29 -15.01 -19.81
C GLY A 164 -13.04 -14.69 -19.00
N ASN A 165 -12.93 -13.47 -18.45
CA ASN A 165 -11.78 -13.06 -17.64
C ASN A 165 -11.75 -13.72 -16.26
N SER A 166 -12.88 -14.25 -15.77
CA SER A 166 -12.99 -14.89 -14.47
C SER A 166 -13.93 -16.11 -14.53
N PRO A 167 -13.46 -17.30 -15.00
CA PRO A 167 -14.28 -18.51 -15.09
C PRO A 167 -14.61 -19.18 -13.74
N THR A 168 -13.89 -18.83 -12.67
CA THR A 168 -13.99 -19.48 -11.35
C THR A 168 -14.09 -18.46 -10.21
N VAL A 169 -14.53 -18.89 -9.02
CA VAL A 169 -14.75 -17.99 -7.87
C VAL A 169 -13.46 -17.30 -7.43
N ASN A 170 -12.32 -17.99 -7.31
CA ASN A 170 -11.07 -17.31 -6.94
C ASN A 170 -10.60 -16.32 -8.01
N SER A 171 -10.90 -16.58 -9.29
CA SER A 171 -10.52 -15.68 -10.40
C SER A 171 -11.27 -14.35 -10.43
N LEU A 172 -12.26 -14.14 -9.54
CA LEU A 172 -12.88 -12.84 -9.31
C LEU A 172 -11.93 -11.85 -8.61
N GLY A 173 -10.90 -12.34 -7.90
CA GLY A 173 -9.89 -11.51 -7.25
C GLY A 173 -9.09 -10.66 -8.24
N GLY A 174 -8.97 -9.36 -7.98
CA GLY A 174 -8.28 -8.40 -8.86
C GLY A 174 -8.97 -8.15 -10.21
N LYS A 175 -10.14 -8.75 -10.46
CA LYS A 175 -10.91 -8.62 -11.71
C LYS A 175 -12.29 -8.04 -11.47
N TRP A 176 -13.07 -8.66 -10.57
CA TRP A 176 -14.37 -8.16 -10.13
C TRP A 176 -14.20 -6.99 -9.15
N ALA A 177 -13.36 -7.20 -8.13
CA ALA A 177 -12.95 -6.18 -7.18
C ALA A 177 -11.43 -5.97 -7.25
N PRO A 178 -10.91 -4.76 -6.91
CA PRO A 178 -9.47 -4.49 -6.89
C PRO A 178 -8.69 -5.42 -5.95
N SER A 179 -9.33 -5.93 -4.90
CA SER A 179 -8.71 -6.86 -3.94
C SER A 179 -8.37 -8.20 -4.59
N ALA A 180 -7.10 -8.60 -4.48
CA ALA A 180 -6.63 -9.91 -4.92
C ALA A 180 -7.20 -11.08 -4.10
N THR A 181 -7.66 -10.84 -2.85
CA THR A 181 -8.25 -11.87 -1.98
C THR A 181 -9.76 -12.00 -2.12
N TYR A 182 -10.41 -11.11 -2.88
CA TYR A 182 -11.87 -11.06 -3.02
C TYR A 182 -12.50 -12.41 -3.37
N GLY A 183 -11.95 -13.10 -4.38
CA GLY A 183 -12.45 -14.41 -4.79
C GLY A 183 -12.36 -15.48 -3.69
N GLU A 184 -11.31 -15.46 -2.88
CA GLU A 184 -11.15 -16.39 -1.74
C GLU A 184 -12.20 -16.13 -0.65
N GLU A 185 -12.58 -14.87 -0.43
CA GLU A 185 -13.61 -14.49 0.54
C GLU A 185 -15.00 -14.95 0.10
N VAL A 186 -15.33 -14.81 -1.18
CA VAL A 186 -16.57 -15.34 -1.77
C VAL A 186 -16.56 -16.87 -1.71
N ARG A 187 -15.43 -17.52 -2.01
CA ARG A 187 -15.26 -18.98 -1.90
C ARG A 187 -15.55 -19.48 -0.48
N LYS A 188 -14.99 -18.84 0.55
CA LYS A 188 -15.22 -19.23 1.95
C LYS A 188 -16.69 -19.10 2.36
N LEU A 189 -17.39 -18.08 1.89
CA LEU A 189 -18.84 -17.94 2.14
C LEU A 189 -19.64 -19.02 1.41
N TYR A 190 -19.21 -19.42 0.20
CA TYR A 190 -19.85 -20.51 -0.52
C TYR A 190 -19.63 -21.86 0.18
N GLU A 191 -18.42 -22.15 0.62
CA GLU A 191 -18.07 -23.32 1.43
C GLU A 191 -18.89 -23.39 2.72
N ASP A 192 -19.01 -22.27 3.44
CA ASP A 192 -19.81 -22.17 4.65
C ASP A 192 -21.31 -22.39 4.40
N LEU A 193 -21.84 -21.96 3.25
CA LEU A 193 -23.21 -22.27 2.81
C LEU A 193 -23.38 -23.75 2.46
N LEU A 194 -22.42 -24.36 1.77
CA LEU A 194 -22.44 -25.80 1.45
C LEU A 194 -22.41 -26.65 2.73
N ASP A 195 -21.54 -26.29 3.68
CA ASP A 195 -21.46 -26.93 5.00
C ASP A 195 -22.77 -26.77 5.77
N TYR A 196 -23.38 -25.58 5.77
CA TYR A 196 -24.68 -25.35 6.40
C TYR A 196 -25.79 -26.20 5.77
N ALA A 197 -25.75 -26.35 4.44
CA ALA A 197 -26.70 -27.16 3.68
C ALA A 197 -26.47 -28.67 3.82
N GLY A 198 -25.31 -29.10 4.35
CA GLY A 198 -24.91 -30.50 4.44
C GLY A 198 -24.57 -31.11 3.08
N ILE A 199 -24.01 -30.31 2.16
CA ILE A 199 -23.64 -30.74 0.82
C ILE A 199 -22.15 -31.05 0.79
N ASP A 200 -21.80 -32.25 0.35
CA ASP A 200 -20.42 -32.68 0.18
C ASP A 200 -19.81 -32.05 -1.08
N TYR A 201 -18.60 -31.51 -0.94
CA TYR A 201 -17.79 -31.00 -2.04
C TYR A 201 -16.34 -31.40 -1.80
N GLN A 202 -15.48 -31.31 -2.83
CA GLN A 202 -14.04 -31.51 -2.63
C GLN A 202 -13.51 -30.38 -1.76
N LYS A 203 -13.39 -30.67 -0.46
CA LYS A 203 -12.74 -29.80 0.50
C LYS A 203 -11.25 -29.91 0.21
N ASP A 204 -10.60 -28.78 -0.05
CA ASP A 204 -9.17 -28.70 0.21
C ASP A 204 -8.99 -29.22 1.66
N ASP A 205 -7.97 -30.04 1.95
CA ASP A 205 -7.74 -30.72 3.26
C ASP A 205 -7.59 -29.75 4.48
N ASN A 206 -8.06 -28.51 4.35
CA ASN A 206 -8.14 -27.44 5.33
C ASN A 206 -9.57 -27.08 5.80
N SER A 207 -10.61 -27.85 5.47
CA SER A 207 -11.92 -27.65 6.09
C SER A 207 -12.62 -28.97 6.43
N SER A 208 -12.75 -29.28 7.71
CA SER A 208 -13.84 -30.13 8.17
C SER A 208 -14.27 -29.69 9.57
N ASN A 209 -15.45 -29.08 9.63
CA ASN A 209 -16.22 -28.96 10.86
C ASN A 209 -17.22 -30.13 10.88
N SER A 210 -17.17 -30.98 11.90
CA SER A 210 -18.27 -31.90 12.20
C SER A 210 -18.44 -32.03 13.71
N ASN A 211 -19.62 -31.62 14.17
CA ASN A 211 -20.12 -31.93 15.50
C ASN A 211 -20.65 -33.38 15.51
N ASN A 212 -19.99 -34.30 16.21
CA ASN A 212 -20.69 -35.17 17.15
C ASN A 212 -19.77 -35.75 18.24
N SER A 213 -20.39 -35.98 19.39
CA SER A 213 -19.87 -36.30 20.73
C SER A 213 -18.77 -37.37 20.82
N GLY A 214 -17.73 -37.08 21.62
CA GLY A 214 -16.92 -38.10 22.32
C GLY A 214 -15.39 -37.92 22.31
N ASN A 215 -14.85 -37.47 23.45
CA ASN A 215 -13.46 -37.62 23.93
C ASN A 215 -12.27 -36.85 23.28
N ASN A 216 -11.98 -35.69 23.90
CA ASN A 216 -10.67 -35.19 24.37
C ASN A 216 -9.42 -35.30 23.46
N SER A 217 -9.16 -34.23 22.67
CA SER A 217 -7.81 -33.65 22.46
C SER A 217 -7.96 -32.22 21.92
N SER A 218 -7.19 -31.27 22.45
CA SER A 218 -7.38 -29.81 22.27
C SER A 218 -7.02 -29.30 20.86
N ASN A 219 -8.01 -28.79 20.12
CA ASN A 219 -7.81 -27.97 18.90
C ASN A 219 -7.86 -26.48 19.26
N SER A 220 -6.71 -25.84 19.44
CA SER A 220 -6.59 -24.39 19.65
C SER A 220 -6.32 -23.65 18.34
N ALA A 221 -7.06 -22.58 18.09
CA ALA A 221 -6.85 -21.69 16.94
C ALA A 221 -5.45 -21.04 16.95
N PRO A 222 -4.89 -20.65 15.78
CA PRO A 222 -3.60 -19.98 15.73
C PRO A 222 -3.57 -18.69 16.52
N ASN A 223 -2.59 -18.59 17.42
CA ASN A 223 -2.29 -17.39 18.20
C ASN A 223 -0.77 -17.19 18.26
N PRO A 224 -0.16 -16.77 17.14
CA PRO A 224 1.28 -16.72 17.00
C PRO A 224 1.91 -15.61 17.86
N GLY A 225 1.14 -14.59 18.23
CA GLY A 225 1.64 -13.50 19.06
C GLY A 225 0.56 -12.49 19.41
N LYS A 226 0.94 -11.53 20.27
CA LYS A 226 0.08 -10.40 20.60
C LYS A 226 -0.16 -9.57 19.32
N ILE A 227 -1.44 -9.37 18.98
CA ILE A 227 -1.84 -8.47 17.90
C ILE A 227 -1.32 -7.07 18.22
N GLU A 228 -0.69 -6.44 17.24
CA GLU A 228 -0.28 -5.04 17.35
C GLU A 228 -1.48 -4.13 17.63
N SER A 229 -1.31 -3.19 18.55
CA SER A 229 -2.32 -2.18 18.81
C SER A 229 -2.35 -1.14 17.69
N LYS A 230 -3.45 -1.08 16.93
CA LYS A 230 -3.74 0.03 16.01
C LYS A 230 -3.75 1.36 16.78
N PRO A 231 -2.98 2.38 16.37
CA PRO A 231 -2.96 3.68 17.03
C PRO A 231 -4.24 4.48 16.74
N SER A 232 -4.45 5.60 17.45
CA SER A 232 -5.50 6.56 17.11
C SER A 232 -5.25 7.19 15.74
N GLY A 233 -6.31 7.41 14.97
CA GLY A 233 -6.20 8.03 13.65
C GLY A 233 -5.82 9.51 13.70
N LEU A 234 -5.23 9.99 12.61
CA LEU A 234 -4.97 11.42 12.42
C LEU A 234 -6.27 12.16 12.15
N ASN A 235 -6.36 13.40 12.65
CA ASN A 235 -7.48 14.28 12.36
C ASN A 235 -7.15 15.16 11.15
N ALA A 236 -7.67 14.80 9.98
CA ALA A 236 -7.59 15.61 8.77
C ALA A 236 -8.79 16.56 8.72
N SER A 237 -8.54 17.86 8.80
CA SER A 237 -9.61 18.85 8.60
C SER A 237 -9.93 18.98 7.12
N ASP A 238 -11.19 19.28 6.79
CA ASP A 238 -11.59 19.57 5.42
C ASP A 238 -10.93 20.87 4.93
N VAL A 239 -10.70 20.95 3.62
CA VAL A 239 -10.38 22.22 2.96
C VAL A 239 -11.62 23.11 2.94
N ILE A 240 -11.41 24.43 2.90
CA ILE A 240 -12.51 25.35 2.63
C ILE A 240 -12.99 25.06 1.21
N GLU A 241 -14.26 24.67 1.05
CA GLU A 241 -14.83 24.44 -0.26
C GLU A 241 -14.93 25.74 -1.05
N GLU A 242 -14.81 25.64 -2.37
CA GLU A 242 -15.06 26.78 -3.25
C GLU A 242 -16.51 27.21 -3.05
N ASN A 243 -16.69 28.40 -2.47
CA ASN A 243 -18.00 29.00 -2.29
C ASN A 243 -18.62 29.24 -3.67
N LYS A 244 -19.36 28.25 -4.18
CA LYS A 244 -20.46 28.55 -5.09
C LYS A 244 -21.44 29.36 -4.26
N PRO A 245 -21.76 30.61 -4.63
CA PRO A 245 -22.72 31.38 -3.86
C PRO A 245 -24.00 30.56 -3.73
N GLN A 246 -24.32 30.14 -2.50
CA GLN A 246 -25.72 29.92 -2.15
C GLN A 246 -26.42 31.21 -2.50
N SER A 247 -27.49 31.10 -3.28
CA SER A 247 -28.49 32.14 -3.45
C SER A 247 -28.80 32.68 -2.06
N GLY A 248 -28.20 33.82 -1.72
CA GLY A 248 -28.41 34.47 -0.45
C GLY A 248 -29.91 34.65 -0.29
N ASN A 249 -30.42 34.22 0.86
CA ASN A 249 -31.74 34.62 1.31
C ASN A 249 -31.79 36.14 1.16
N THR A 250 -32.57 36.62 0.21
CA THR A 250 -32.86 38.03 0.01
C THR A 250 -33.60 38.50 1.26
N THR A 251 -32.86 38.99 2.24
CA THR A 251 -33.44 39.85 3.25
C THR A 251 -33.96 41.07 2.51
N ASN A 252 -35.28 41.23 2.54
CA ASN A 252 -36.00 42.40 2.03
C ASN A 252 -35.29 43.67 2.47
N VAL A 253 -34.55 44.30 1.55
CA VAL A 253 -34.22 45.72 1.65
C VAL A 253 -35.42 46.46 1.06
N ASP A 254 -36.51 46.45 1.83
CA ASP A 254 -37.55 47.45 1.66
C ASP A 254 -36.95 48.80 2.07
N LYS A 255 -36.62 49.62 1.06
CA LYS A 255 -37.08 51.01 0.95
C LYS A 255 -36.46 51.69 -0.29
N THR A 256 -37.32 52.42 -1.02
CA THR A 256 -37.07 53.40 -2.11
C THR A 256 -37.25 52.97 -3.58
N ASN A 257 -38.13 52.01 -3.88
CA ASN A 257 -38.82 52.04 -5.18
C ASN A 257 -39.73 53.28 -5.23
N ILE A 258 -39.32 54.31 -5.96
CA ILE A 258 -40.05 55.56 -6.10
C ILE A 258 -40.63 55.66 -7.51
N THR A 259 -41.95 55.82 -7.61
CA THR A 259 -42.65 56.08 -8.87
C THR A 259 -43.16 57.53 -8.87
N SER A 260 -43.03 58.21 -10.01
CA SER A 260 -43.44 59.61 -10.14
C SER A 260 -44.10 59.88 -11.49
N ALA A 261 -45.18 60.65 -11.48
CA ALA A 261 -45.81 61.14 -12.70
C ALA A 261 -45.02 62.29 -13.38
N ILE A 262 -44.04 62.88 -12.67
CA ILE A 262 -43.18 63.96 -13.20
C ILE A 262 -41.81 63.41 -13.62
N GLY A 263 -41.17 62.65 -12.74
CA GLY A 263 -39.89 61.98 -13.01
C GLY A 263 -38.70 62.93 -13.16
N TRP A 264 -37.79 62.58 -14.07
CA TRP A 264 -36.52 63.28 -14.29
C TRP A 264 -36.70 64.64 -14.98
N LYS A 265 -36.01 65.67 -14.48
CA LYS A 265 -35.98 67.02 -15.06
C LYS A 265 -34.55 67.57 -15.07
N ASN A 266 -34.13 68.12 -16.22
CA ASN A 266 -32.87 68.85 -16.34
C ASN A 266 -33.11 70.35 -16.12
N GLU A 267 -32.42 70.95 -15.16
CA GLU A 267 -32.45 72.39 -14.90
C GLU A 267 -31.01 72.92 -14.90
N ASN A 268 -30.71 73.80 -15.87
CA ASN A 268 -29.40 74.44 -16.02
C ASN A 268 -28.21 73.45 -16.05
N GLY A 269 -28.39 72.29 -16.69
CA GLY A 269 -27.35 71.27 -16.82
C GLY A 269 -27.26 70.28 -15.66
N ALA A 270 -28.11 70.41 -14.63
CA ALA A 270 -28.20 69.45 -13.53
C ALA A 270 -29.51 68.66 -13.60
N TRP A 271 -29.43 67.34 -13.37
CA TRP A 271 -30.60 66.46 -13.32
C TRP A 271 -31.17 66.38 -11.90
N TYR A 272 -32.50 66.37 -11.80
CA TYR A 272 -33.27 66.21 -10.57
C TYR A 272 -34.38 65.18 -10.81
N TYR A 273 -34.77 64.44 -9.79
CA TYR A 273 -35.97 63.59 -9.83
C TYR A 273 -37.08 64.25 -9.02
N TYR A 274 -38.18 64.63 -9.68
CA TYR A 274 -39.34 65.20 -9.04
C TYR A 274 -40.32 64.10 -8.67
N LYS A 275 -40.86 64.12 -7.45
CA LYS A 275 -41.98 63.28 -7.01
C LYS A 275 -43.30 63.84 -7.55
N SER A 276 -44.37 63.03 -7.52
CA SER A 276 -45.70 63.46 -8.00
C SER A 276 -46.27 64.69 -7.26
N ASP A 277 -45.77 64.98 -6.07
CA ASP A 277 -46.11 66.17 -5.26
C ASP A 277 -45.31 67.44 -5.64
N ASN A 278 -44.55 67.39 -6.75
CA ASN A 278 -43.69 68.45 -7.26
C ASN A 278 -42.48 68.81 -6.36
N THR A 279 -42.16 68.00 -5.37
CA THR A 279 -40.93 68.14 -4.56
C THR A 279 -39.79 67.27 -5.09
N LYS A 280 -38.53 67.70 -4.86
CA LYS A 280 -37.33 66.96 -5.31
C LYS A 280 -37.05 65.77 -4.40
N ALA A 281 -36.69 64.64 -4.99
CA ALA A 281 -36.15 63.50 -4.25
C ALA A 281 -34.69 63.76 -3.81
N ILE A 282 -34.31 63.18 -2.68
CA ILE A 282 -32.96 63.22 -2.10
C ILE A 282 -32.57 61.81 -1.64
N GLY A 283 -31.26 61.54 -1.54
CA GLY A 283 -30.71 60.24 -1.20
C GLY A 283 -30.84 59.21 -2.33
N TRP A 284 -30.83 57.92 -1.95
CA TRP A 284 -30.99 56.82 -2.88
C TRP A 284 -32.43 56.69 -3.39
N ILE A 285 -32.57 56.51 -4.70
CA ILE A 285 -33.85 56.20 -5.36
C ILE A 285 -33.67 55.08 -6.40
N ASN A 286 -34.74 54.31 -6.65
CA ASN A 286 -34.74 53.25 -7.67
C ASN A 286 -35.89 53.37 -8.68
N PRO A 287 -35.99 54.48 -9.46
CA PRO A 287 -36.95 54.57 -10.55
C PRO A 287 -36.60 53.58 -11.66
N ASP A 288 -37.62 52.89 -12.18
CA ASP A 288 -37.50 51.99 -13.35
C ASP A 288 -36.44 50.89 -13.22
N GLY A 289 -36.12 50.48 -11.98
CA GLY A 289 -35.20 49.39 -11.67
C GLY A 289 -33.72 49.76 -11.68
N ASN A 290 -33.37 51.05 -11.82
CA ASN A 290 -32.00 51.54 -11.70
C ASN A 290 -31.83 52.42 -10.47
N TRP A 291 -30.75 52.20 -9.71
CA TRP A 291 -30.42 52.99 -8.52
C TRP A 291 -29.69 54.28 -8.88
N TYR A 292 -30.08 55.39 -8.27
CA TYR A 292 -29.47 56.72 -8.40
C TYR A 292 -29.29 57.36 -7.03
N TYR A 293 -28.37 58.32 -6.92
CA TYR A 293 -28.15 59.10 -5.70
C TYR A 293 -28.33 60.60 -5.95
N LEU A 294 -29.21 61.23 -5.16
CA LEU A 294 -29.51 62.66 -5.21
C LEU A 294 -28.94 63.32 -3.96
N LYS A 295 -28.17 64.39 -4.12
CA LYS A 295 -27.65 65.16 -2.98
C LYS A 295 -28.78 65.87 -2.23
N ASP A 296 -28.46 66.47 -1.09
CA ASP A 296 -29.44 67.21 -0.26
C ASP A 296 -30.13 68.38 -1.01
N ASP A 297 -29.48 68.93 -2.05
CA ASP A 297 -30.07 69.95 -2.93
C ASP A 297 -30.91 69.35 -4.10
N GLY A 298 -31.08 68.03 -4.12
CA GLY A 298 -31.80 67.24 -5.11
C GLY A 298 -31.04 66.96 -6.40
N LYS A 299 -29.79 67.43 -6.55
CA LYS A 299 -29.00 67.19 -7.77
C LYS A 299 -28.53 65.73 -7.84
N MET A 300 -28.71 65.12 -9.00
CA MET A 300 -28.19 63.80 -9.31
C MET A 300 -26.65 63.79 -9.32
N THR A 301 -26.07 62.78 -8.69
CA THR A 301 -24.63 62.58 -8.65
C THR A 301 -24.17 61.59 -9.72
N THR A 302 -22.98 61.83 -10.26
CA THR A 302 -22.21 60.90 -11.10
C THR A 302 -20.82 60.70 -10.46
N GLY A 303 -20.19 59.56 -10.66
CA GLY A 303 -18.89 59.22 -10.08
C GLY A 303 -19.01 58.55 -8.71
N TRP A 304 -17.96 58.67 -7.88
CA TRP A 304 -17.90 58.04 -6.57
C TRP A 304 -18.81 58.73 -5.53
N VAL A 305 -19.54 57.93 -4.77
CA VAL A 305 -20.35 58.34 -3.61
C VAL A 305 -19.94 57.50 -2.41
N TYR A 306 -19.65 58.16 -1.29
CA TYR A 306 -19.43 57.49 -0.01
C TYR A 306 -20.69 57.62 0.84
N ASP A 307 -21.31 56.50 1.16
CA ASP A 307 -22.54 56.46 1.95
C ASP A 307 -22.57 55.19 2.81
N ASN A 308 -23.10 55.30 4.02
CA ASN A 308 -23.23 54.19 4.98
C ASN A 308 -21.96 53.30 5.08
N ASN A 309 -20.79 53.94 5.22
CA ASN A 309 -19.50 53.29 5.36
C ASN A 309 -19.07 52.43 4.14
N SER A 310 -19.58 52.74 2.95
CA SER A 310 -19.24 52.06 1.69
C SER A 310 -19.13 53.04 0.54
N TRP A 311 -18.27 52.73 -0.43
CA TRP A 311 -18.17 53.47 -1.68
C TRP A 311 -19.08 52.87 -2.74
N TYR A 312 -19.70 53.72 -3.55
CA TYR A 312 -20.55 53.35 -4.69
C TYR A 312 -20.11 54.15 -5.92
N TYR A 313 -20.35 53.63 -7.12
CA TYR A 313 -20.02 54.35 -8.35
C TYR A 313 -21.27 54.53 -9.22
N LEU A 314 -21.56 55.79 -9.58
CA LEU A 314 -22.65 56.18 -10.47
C LEU A 314 -22.05 56.51 -11.84
N ASP A 315 -22.58 55.94 -12.91
CA ASP A 315 -22.06 56.20 -14.26
C ASP A 315 -22.43 57.62 -14.77
N LYS A 316 -22.13 57.90 -16.05
CA LYS A 316 -22.43 59.23 -16.65
C LYS A 316 -23.93 59.53 -16.74
N SER A 317 -24.79 58.51 -16.71
CA SER A 317 -26.24 58.66 -16.64
C SER A 317 -26.75 58.84 -15.20
N GLY A 318 -25.88 58.64 -14.20
CA GLY A 318 -26.21 58.67 -12.77
C GLY A 318 -26.66 57.31 -12.22
N ALA A 319 -26.76 56.28 -13.08
CA ALA A 319 -27.15 54.94 -12.65
C ALA A 319 -26.00 54.24 -11.91
N MET A 320 -26.33 53.55 -10.82
CA MET A 320 -25.39 52.83 -9.99
C MET A 320 -24.83 51.61 -10.71
N VAL A 321 -23.51 51.53 -10.78
CA VAL A 321 -22.78 50.43 -11.40
C VAL A 321 -22.69 49.23 -10.47
N LYS A 322 -22.81 48.03 -11.05
CA LYS A 322 -22.53 46.74 -10.42
C LYS A 322 -21.53 45.97 -11.29
N GLY A 323 -20.77 45.07 -10.69
CA GLY A 323 -19.71 44.31 -11.34
C GLY A 323 -18.44 45.12 -11.59
N TRP A 324 -17.66 44.69 -12.58
CA TRP A 324 -16.37 45.29 -12.91
C TRP A 324 -16.52 46.69 -13.55
N LYS A 325 -15.73 47.64 -13.06
CA LYS A 325 -15.60 48.98 -13.63
C LYS A 325 -14.14 49.39 -13.74
N GLN A 326 -13.69 49.64 -14.97
CA GLN A 326 -12.40 50.27 -15.22
C GLN A 326 -12.54 51.79 -15.17
N LEU A 327 -11.68 52.44 -14.38
CA LEU A 327 -11.53 53.88 -14.31
C LEU A 327 -10.06 54.20 -14.57
N ASP A 328 -9.81 54.98 -15.61
CA ASP A 328 -8.47 55.19 -16.16
C ASP A 328 -7.78 53.85 -16.45
N ASN A 329 -6.80 53.45 -15.63
CA ASN A 329 -6.08 52.17 -15.76
C ASN A 329 -6.39 51.17 -14.63
N ASP A 330 -7.20 51.55 -13.65
CA ASP A 330 -7.48 50.76 -12.47
C ASP A 330 -8.84 50.07 -12.57
N TRP A 331 -8.89 48.80 -12.16
CA TRP A 331 -10.11 48.02 -12.09
C TRP A 331 -10.68 48.04 -10.67
N TYR A 332 -11.99 48.27 -10.59
CA TYR A 332 -12.79 48.22 -9.36
C TYR A 332 -13.89 47.19 -9.52
N PHE A 333 -14.31 46.56 -8.42
CA PHE A 333 -15.45 45.65 -8.40
C PHE A 333 -16.55 46.22 -7.50
N LEU A 334 -17.75 46.41 -8.05
CA LEU A 334 -18.94 46.83 -7.30
C LEU A 334 -19.80 45.59 -7.08
N THR A 335 -20.07 45.24 -5.83
CA THR A 335 -20.81 44.03 -5.46
C THR A 335 -22.27 44.08 -5.95
N SER A 336 -23.05 43.03 -5.71
CA SER A 336 -24.48 42.98 -6.10
C SER A 336 -25.34 44.08 -5.44
N THR A 337 -24.90 44.63 -4.31
CA THR A 337 -25.51 45.79 -3.63
C THR A 337 -25.03 47.13 -4.19
N GLY A 338 -24.01 47.14 -5.06
CA GLY A 338 -23.35 48.32 -5.58
C GLY A 338 -22.19 48.84 -4.73
N ALA A 339 -21.99 48.28 -3.52
CA ALA A 339 -20.87 48.64 -2.67
C ALA A 339 -19.54 48.18 -3.29
N MET A 340 -18.51 49.03 -3.23
CA MET A 340 -17.16 48.75 -3.71
C MET A 340 -16.51 47.66 -2.88
N GLY A 341 -16.12 46.58 -3.55
CA GLY A 341 -15.42 45.46 -2.93
C GLY A 341 -14.01 45.83 -2.48
N THR A 342 -13.61 45.31 -1.33
CA THR A 342 -12.24 45.29 -0.82
C THR A 342 -11.91 43.88 -0.33
N GLY A 343 -10.63 43.53 -0.22
CA GLY A 343 -10.20 42.16 0.06
C GLY A 343 -10.51 41.20 -1.09
N ILE A 344 -10.72 39.93 -0.78
CA ILE A 344 -11.04 38.88 -1.76
C ILE A 344 -12.52 39.00 -2.18
N GLN A 345 -12.76 39.07 -3.48
CA GLN A 345 -14.09 39.16 -4.10
C GLN A 345 -14.28 38.07 -5.14
N TYR A 346 -15.48 37.50 -5.20
CA TYR A 346 -15.88 36.53 -6.22
C TYR A 346 -16.79 37.20 -7.24
N ASP A 347 -16.40 37.17 -8.52
CA ASP A 347 -17.16 37.83 -9.59
C ASP A 347 -18.14 36.90 -10.33
N GLY A 348 -18.27 35.65 -9.89
CA GLY A 348 -19.03 34.60 -10.58
C GLY A 348 -18.18 33.71 -11.49
N SER A 349 -16.94 34.11 -11.80
CA SER A 349 -15.99 33.37 -12.64
C SER A 349 -14.69 33.03 -11.92
N GLY A 350 -14.33 33.80 -10.88
CA GLY A 350 -13.09 33.64 -10.14
C GLY A 350 -12.97 34.58 -8.96
N LEU A 351 -11.92 34.36 -8.17
CA LEU A 351 -11.56 35.20 -7.04
C LEU A 351 -10.55 36.27 -7.48
N TYR A 352 -10.69 37.48 -6.94
CA TYR A 352 -9.80 38.61 -7.19
C TYR A 352 -9.57 39.38 -5.89
N TYR A 353 -8.40 39.98 -5.73
CA TYR A 353 -8.09 40.80 -4.56
C TYR A 353 -8.16 42.29 -4.89
N LEU A 354 -9.01 43.01 -4.16
CA LEU A 354 -9.20 44.45 -4.24
C LEU A 354 -8.51 45.07 -3.03
N LYS A 355 -7.55 45.98 -3.26
CA LYS A 355 -6.86 46.70 -2.17
C LYS A 355 -7.86 47.50 -1.33
N SER A 356 -7.44 48.02 -0.18
CA SER A 356 -8.28 48.92 0.63
C SER A 356 -8.76 50.16 -0.13
N SER A 357 -8.05 50.56 -1.19
CA SER A 357 -8.45 51.63 -2.11
C SER A 357 -9.52 51.20 -3.14
N GLY A 358 -9.94 49.93 -3.16
CA GLY A 358 -10.85 49.34 -4.14
C GLY A 358 -10.20 48.94 -5.46
N VAL A 359 -8.92 49.26 -5.67
CA VAL A 359 -8.19 48.92 -6.89
C VAL A 359 -7.77 47.46 -6.87
N MET A 360 -8.10 46.72 -7.92
CA MET A 360 -7.71 45.34 -8.14
C MET A 360 -6.20 45.18 -8.24
N THR A 361 -5.66 44.16 -7.57
CA THR A 361 -4.27 43.76 -7.72
C THR A 361 -4.05 43.02 -9.05
N THR A 362 -3.01 43.41 -9.78
CA THR A 362 -2.61 42.78 -11.06
C THR A 362 -1.31 41.99 -10.95
N ASN A 363 -0.84 41.72 -9.73
CA ASN A 363 0.35 40.89 -9.49
C ASN A 363 0.14 39.49 -10.06
N THR A 364 1.24 38.79 -10.34
CA THR A 364 1.24 37.38 -10.76
C THR A 364 2.18 36.57 -9.87
N GLY A 365 1.87 35.30 -9.68
CA GLY A 365 2.63 34.36 -8.87
C GLY A 365 2.24 34.35 -7.39
N TRP A 366 3.07 33.68 -6.59
CA TRP A 366 2.89 33.56 -5.14
C TRP A 366 2.91 34.92 -4.45
N THR A 367 1.84 35.24 -3.73
CA THR A 367 1.68 36.48 -2.97
C THR A 367 1.15 36.15 -1.57
N LYS A 368 1.80 36.71 -0.54
CA LYS A 368 1.37 36.56 0.85
C LYS A 368 0.47 37.74 1.25
N LEU A 369 -0.75 37.46 1.72
CA LEU A 369 -1.73 38.44 2.19
C LEU A 369 -2.29 37.97 3.54
N ASP A 370 -2.26 38.82 4.56
CA ASP A 370 -2.78 38.54 5.92
C ASP A 370 -2.38 37.15 6.45
N ASP A 371 -1.08 36.86 6.36
CA ASP A 371 -0.45 35.59 6.76
C ASP A 371 -0.85 34.33 5.98
N LYS A 372 -1.60 34.47 4.88
CA LYS A 372 -1.94 33.39 3.95
C LYS A 372 -1.24 33.57 2.61
N TRP A 373 -0.89 32.46 1.98
CA TRP A 373 -0.33 32.46 0.61
C TRP A 373 -1.43 32.24 -0.43
N TYR A 374 -1.33 32.96 -1.54
CA TYR A 374 -2.22 32.88 -2.69
C TYR A 374 -1.39 32.82 -3.96
N TYR A 375 -1.95 32.26 -5.04
CA TYR A 375 -1.32 32.29 -6.35
C TYR A 375 -2.14 33.14 -7.32
N PHE A 376 -1.55 34.23 -7.81
CA PHE A 376 -2.20 35.12 -8.75
C PHE A 376 -1.83 34.76 -10.19
N GLU A 377 -2.84 34.58 -11.04
CA GLU A 377 -2.68 34.36 -12.48
C GLU A 377 -2.65 35.69 -13.24
N ASN A 378 -2.33 35.63 -14.54
CA ASN A 378 -2.38 36.80 -15.39
C ASN A 378 -3.79 37.41 -15.38
N GLY A 379 -3.88 38.73 -15.26
CA GLY A 379 -5.15 39.45 -15.09
C GLY A 379 -5.65 39.53 -13.64
N GLY A 380 -4.88 39.06 -12.65
CA GLY A 380 -5.17 39.25 -11.22
C GLY A 380 -6.12 38.22 -10.60
N LYS A 381 -6.52 37.20 -11.36
CA LYS A 381 -7.35 36.08 -10.88
C LYS A 381 -6.56 35.23 -9.87
N ILE A 382 -7.16 34.87 -8.76
CA ILE A 382 -6.58 33.99 -7.74
C ILE A 382 -6.92 32.54 -8.10
N LYS A 383 -5.90 31.68 -8.07
CA LYS A 383 -6.03 30.26 -8.35
C LYS A 383 -6.71 29.52 -7.20
N THR A 384 -7.59 28.59 -7.53
CA THR A 384 -8.24 27.64 -6.62
C THR A 384 -7.99 26.21 -7.12
N GLY A 385 -8.13 25.23 -6.23
CA GLY A 385 -7.93 23.81 -6.50
C GLY A 385 -6.46 23.38 -6.63
N TRP A 386 -6.25 22.26 -7.31
CA TRP A 386 -4.93 21.68 -7.55
C TRP A 386 -4.08 22.56 -8.47
N PHE A 387 -2.84 22.80 -8.06
CA PHE A 387 -1.88 23.62 -8.79
C PHE A 387 -0.52 22.93 -8.85
N LYS A 388 0.04 22.80 -10.07
CA LYS A 388 1.37 22.25 -10.29
C LYS A 388 2.33 23.32 -10.81
N GLU A 389 3.44 23.52 -10.11
CA GLU A 389 4.51 24.45 -10.50
C GLU A 389 5.86 23.80 -10.26
N ASN A 390 6.78 23.87 -11.24
CA ASN A 390 8.14 23.30 -11.12
C ASN A 390 8.17 21.83 -10.65
N ASN A 391 7.22 21.04 -11.13
CA ASN A 391 7.01 19.64 -10.76
C ASN A 391 6.57 19.38 -9.29
N VAL A 392 6.17 20.43 -8.57
CA VAL A 392 5.62 20.36 -7.22
C VAL A 392 4.12 20.64 -7.26
N TRP A 393 3.34 19.84 -6.53
CA TRP A 393 1.89 20.02 -6.39
C TRP A 393 1.56 20.81 -5.13
N TYR A 394 0.55 21.68 -5.25
CA TYR A 394 -0.03 22.52 -4.21
C TYR A 394 -1.55 22.42 -4.30
N PHE A 395 -2.24 22.78 -3.23
CA PHE A 395 -3.70 22.95 -3.24
C PHE A 395 -4.07 24.33 -2.69
N LEU A 396 -4.90 25.05 -3.45
CA LEU A 396 -5.44 26.35 -3.06
C LEU A 396 -6.92 26.14 -2.72
N GLN A 397 -7.31 26.40 -1.47
CA GLN A 397 -8.68 26.18 -1.00
C GLN A 397 -9.67 27.15 -1.65
N GLY A 398 -10.95 27.00 -1.36
CA GLY A 398 -12.04 27.80 -1.92
C GLY A 398 -12.02 29.29 -1.59
N ASP A 399 -11.27 29.71 -0.56
CA ASP A 399 -10.97 31.12 -0.29
C ASP A 399 -9.71 31.61 -1.02
N GLY A 400 -9.09 30.75 -1.85
CA GLY A 400 -7.85 30.98 -2.59
C GLY A 400 -6.57 30.73 -1.80
N SER A 401 -6.66 30.46 -0.49
CA SER A 401 -5.47 30.33 0.35
C SER A 401 -4.77 28.98 0.16
N MET A 402 -3.45 28.94 0.31
CA MET A 402 -2.66 27.72 0.15
C MET A 402 -2.82 26.79 1.35
N VAL A 403 -2.98 25.50 1.08
CA VAL A 403 -3.03 24.45 2.10
C VAL A 403 -1.63 24.10 2.61
N THR A 404 -1.53 23.88 3.93
CA THR A 404 -0.41 23.20 4.60
C THR A 404 -0.94 22.12 5.55
N GLY A 405 -0.07 21.19 5.96
CA GLY A 405 -0.41 20.12 6.89
C GLY A 405 -1.33 19.04 6.29
N LEU A 406 -2.01 18.29 7.16
CA LEU A 406 -2.92 17.22 6.76
C LEU A 406 -4.32 17.77 6.48
N LYS A 407 -4.82 17.58 5.26
CA LYS A 407 -6.13 18.03 4.81
C LYS A 407 -6.91 16.95 4.08
N LYS A 408 -8.23 17.01 4.18
CA LYS A 408 -9.13 16.19 3.37
C LYS A 408 -9.53 16.95 2.11
N ILE A 409 -9.26 16.38 0.95
CA ILE A 409 -9.56 16.92 -0.38
C ILE A 409 -10.21 15.78 -1.17
N ASP A 410 -11.42 16.01 -1.71
CA ASP A 410 -12.19 14.98 -2.43
C ASP A 410 -12.32 13.66 -1.65
N ASN A 411 -12.63 13.78 -0.35
CA ASN A 411 -12.69 12.68 0.63
C ASN A 411 -11.39 11.89 0.88
N LYS A 412 -10.27 12.29 0.29
CA LYS A 412 -8.96 11.67 0.51
C LYS A 412 -8.09 12.58 1.38
N SER A 413 -7.39 11.98 2.34
CA SER A 413 -6.41 12.70 3.15
C SER A 413 -5.13 12.93 2.34
N HIS A 414 -4.66 14.17 2.30
CA HIS A 414 -3.42 14.59 1.65
C HIS A 414 -2.57 15.35 2.65
N MET A 415 -1.25 15.22 2.54
CA MET A 415 -0.31 15.91 3.41
C MET A 415 0.50 16.93 2.63
N PHE A 416 0.64 18.12 3.19
CA PHE A 416 1.42 19.21 2.64
C PHE A 416 2.46 19.67 3.66
N ASN A 417 3.65 20.04 3.21
CA ASN A 417 4.66 20.65 4.08
C ASN A 417 4.32 22.12 4.39
N ASP A 418 5.16 22.78 5.19
CA ASP A 418 4.95 24.19 5.58
C ASP A 418 5.05 25.17 4.41
N SER A 419 5.70 24.76 3.31
CA SER A 419 5.75 25.50 2.05
C SER A 419 4.57 25.18 1.11
N GLY A 420 3.62 24.35 1.56
CA GLY A 420 2.45 23.92 0.78
C GLY A 420 2.73 22.87 -0.29
N SER A 421 3.93 22.32 -0.35
CA SER A 421 4.24 21.22 -1.28
C SER A 421 3.59 19.93 -0.81
N MET A 422 2.85 19.28 -1.70
CA MET A 422 2.24 17.98 -1.48
C MET A 422 3.31 16.90 -1.24
N ILE A 423 3.10 16.08 -0.22
CA ILE A 423 3.95 14.96 0.14
C ILE A 423 3.47 13.69 -0.58
N THR A 424 4.43 12.93 -1.11
CA THR A 424 4.25 11.57 -1.61
C THR A 424 5.29 10.64 -0.95
N GLY A 425 5.02 9.34 -0.90
CA GLY A 425 5.85 8.35 -0.24
C GLY A 425 5.68 8.33 1.29
N TRP A 426 6.67 7.78 1.97
CA TRP A 426 6.67 7.60 3.42
C TRP A 426 6.82 8.92 4.19
N LYS A 427 5.96 9.12 5.18
CA LYS A 427 6.02 10.25 6.12
C LYS A 427 5.75 9.78 7.55
N GLN A 428 6.64 10.15 8.47
CA GLN A 428 6.43 9.92 9.88
C GLN A 428 5.64 11.08 10.53
N ILE A 429 4.57 10.75 11.26
CA ILE A 429 3.68 11.69 11.97
C ILE A 429 3.35 11.08 13.33
N ASN A 430 3.58 11.81 14.43
CA ASN A 430 3.33 11.35 15.81
C ASN A 430 3.92 9.96 16.12
N ASN A 431 5.16 9.70 15.67
CA ASN A 431 5.88 8.41 15.78
C ASN A 431 5.31 7.23 14.96
N TYR A 432 4.29 7.44 14.14
CA TYR A 432 3.75 6.42 13.22
C TYR A 432 4.10 6.77 11.77
N TRP A 433 4.29 5.74 10.95
CA TRP A 433 4.55 5.89 9.53
C TRP A 433 3.23 5.85 8.75
N TYR A 434 3.14 6.73 7.75
CA TYR A 434 2.04 6.81 6.81
C TYR A 434 2.64 6.82 5.40
N TYR A 435 1.93 6.27 4.44
CA TYR A 435 2.33 6.29 3.04
C TYR A 435 1.37 7.15 2.24
N PHE A 436 1.89 8.06 1.43
CA PHE A 436 1.10 8.88 0.51
C PHE A 436 1.38 8.41 -0.93
N ASN A 437 0.35 7.99 -1.64
CA ASN A 437 0.45 7.51 -3.01
C ASN A 437 1.02 8.58 -3.96
N SER A 438 1.30 8.19 -5.21
CA SER A 438 1.78 9.12 -6.23
C SER A 438 0.79 10.25 -6.56
N ASP A 439 -0.51 10.04 -6.32
CA ASP A 439 -1.55 11.07 -6.40
C ASP A 439 -1.64 11.94 -5.13
N GLY A 440 -0.79 11.68 -4.12
CA GLY A 440 -0.76 12.38 -2.83
C GLY A 440 -1.77 11.89 -1.81
N SER A 441 -2.61 10.92 -2.15
CA SER A 441 -3.60 10.38 -1.22
C SER A 441 -2.96 9.46 -0.18
N MET A 442 -3.37 9.56 1.08
CA MET A 442 -2.93 8.68 2.15
C MET A 442 -3.42 7.25 1.87
N ALA A 443 -2.48 6.31 1.82
CA ALA A 443 -2.78 4.91 1.59
C ALA A 443 -3.32 4.22 2.85
N THR A 444 -4.16 3.22 2.62
CA THR A 444 -4.67 2.26 3.59
C THR A 444 -4.55 0.87 2.98
N ASP A 445 -4.66 -0.17 3.80
CA ASP A 445 -4.50 -1.58 3.41
C ASP A 445 -3.08 -1.91 2.91
N TRP A 446 -2.90 -3.03 2.21
CA TRP A 446 -1.64 -3.46 1.65
C TRP A 446 -1.13 -2.51 0.56
N ILE A 447 0.12 -2.07 0.70
CA ILE A 447 0.87 -1.40 -0.36
C ILE A 447 2.16 -2.15 -0.65
N ALA A 448 2.60 -2.06 -1.89
CA ALA A 448 3.92 -2.50 -2.31
C ALA A 448 4.82 -1.27 -2.51
N ASP A 449 6.01 -1.31 -1.92
CA ASP A 449 7.05 -0.30 -2.11
C ASP A 449 8.37 -1.02 -2.39
N GLY A 450 8.76 -1.02 -3.67
CA GLY A 450 9.81 -1.91 -4.19
C GLY A 450 9.39 -3.38 -4.14
N GLU A 451 10.25 -4.23 -3.56
CA GLU A 451 9.99 -5.67 -3.37
C GLU A 451 9.26 -5.99 -2.06
N ASN A 452 9.02 -4.98 -1.21
CA ASN A 452 8.44 -5.15 0.11
C ASN A 452 6.95 -4.80 0.11
N TYR A 453 6.19 -5.55 0.91
CA TYR A 453 4.78 -5.29 1.17
C TYR A 453 4.61 -4.72 2.57
N TYR A 454 3.71 -3.75 2.74
CA TYR A 454 3.43 -3.10 4.01
C TYR A 454 1.92 -3.07 4.20
N TYR A 455 1.46 -3.16 5.44
CA TYR A 455 0.04 -3.00 5.75
C TYR A 455 -0.21 -1.68 6.47
N LEU A 456 -1.14 -0.87 5.95
CA LEU A 456 -1.57 0.38 6.55
C LEU A 456 -2.98 0.14 7.11
N TYR A 457 -3.21 0.47 8.38
CA TYR A 457 -4.55 0.39 8.96
C TYR A 457 -5.54 1.34 8.25
N ASP A 458 -6.83 1.20 8.53
CA ASP A 458 -7.90 2.08 8.04
C ASP A 458 -7.70 3.57 8.32
N ASN A 459 -6.90 3.90 9.33
CA ASN A 459 -6.51 5.25 9.69
C ASN A 459 -5.18 5.70 9.06
N GLY A 460 -4.60 4.88 8.18
CA GLY A 460 -3.35 5.12 7.45
C GLY A 460 -2.07 4.78 8.20
N ALA A 461 -2.13 4.43 9.48
CA ALA A 461 -0.93 4.11 10.24
C ALA A 461 -0.36 2.74 9.81
N MET A 462 0.93 2.69 9.57
CA MET A 462 1.63 1.47 9.20
C MET A 462 1.71 0.48 10.36
N ALA A 463 1.34 -0.76 10.08
CA ALA A 463 1.41 -1.86 11.02
C ALA A 463 2.82 -2.45 11.17
N LYS A 464 3.06 -3.06 12.33
CA LYS A 464 4.29 -3.78 12.71
C LYS A 464 3.93 -4.97 13.61
N GLY A 465 4.74 -6.02 13.58
CA GLY A 465 4.52 -7.22 14.35
C GLY A 465 3.38 -8.08 13.80
N TRP A 466 2.73 -8.85 14.67
CA TRP A 466 1.63 -9.73 14.29
C TRP A 466 0.35 -8.92 14.07
N ILE A 467 -0.25 -9.10 12.90
CA ILE A 467 -1.60 -8.60 12.62
C ILE A 467 -2.51 -9.75 12.23
N ASN A 468 -3.79 -9.60 12.56
CA ASN A 468 -4.83 -10.51 12.13
C ASN A 468 -5.84 -9.75 11.27
N ILE A 469 -5.90 -10.11 9.99
CA ILE A 469 -6.85 -9.55 9.03
C ILE A 469 -7.87 -10.64 8.74
N ASN A 470 -9.08 -10.49 9.28
CA ASN A 470 -10.21 -11.41 9.05
C ASN A 470 -9.87 -12.89 9.31
N GLY A 471 -9.18 -13.19 10.42
CA GLY A 471 -8.80 -14.54 10.81
C GLY A 471 -7.48 -15.03 10.21
N THR A 472 -6.89 -14.29 9.26
CA THR A 472 -5.58 -14.61 8.66
C THR A 472 -4.48 -13.83 9.36
N TRP A 473 -3.45 -14.52 9.81
CA TRP A 473 -2.31 -13.90 10.47
C TRP A 473 -1.21 -13.55 9.48
N TYR A 474 -0.60 -12.39 9.68
CA TYR A 474 0.59 -11.92 8.98
C TYR A 474 1.58 -11.37 10.01
N TYR A 475 2.85 -11.29 9.62
CA TYR A 475 3.87 -10.65 10.43
C TYR A 475 4.58 -9.56 9.64
N LEU A 476 4.62 -8.37 10.20
CA LEU A 476 5.35 -7.22 9.67
C LEU A 476 6.58 -7.03 10.55
N ASN A 477 7.76 -6.88 9.97
CA ASN A 477 8.97 -6.64 10.76
C ASN A 477 8.99 -5.21 11.33
N ASN A 478 10.11 -4.82 11.96
CA ASN A 478 10.23 -3.49 12.58
C ASN A 478 10.23 -2.33 11.57
N SER A 479 10.57 -2.56 10.30
CA SER A 479 10.40 -1.56 9.24
C SER A 479 8.98 -1.54 8.67
N GLY A 480 8.10 -2.45 9.11
CA GLY A 480 6.74 -2.63 8.60
C GLY A 480 6.65 -3.53 7.38
N ALA A 481 7.79 -4.03 6.87
CA ALA A 481 7.80 -4.92 5.72
C ALA A 481 7.30 -6.32 6.11
N MET A 482 6.43 -6.87 5.27
CA MET A 482 5.84 -8.18 5.43
C MET A 482 6.93 -9.24 5.39
N VAL A 483 6.92 -10.10 6.40
CA VAL A 483 7.81 -11.23 6.49
C VAL A 483 7.14 -12.44 5.85
N THR A 484 7.95 -13.22 5.15
CA THR A 484 7.58 -14.54 4.65
C THR A 484 8.58 -15.58 5.17
N GLY A 485 8.23 -16.86 5.11
CA GLY A 485 9.04 -17.95 5.64
C GLY A 485 8.89 -18.14 7.15
N TRP A 486 9.91 -18.76 7.78
CA TRP A 486 9.88 -19.12 9.19
C TRP A 486 9.99 -17.91 10.12
N VAL A 487 9.08 -17.81 11.08
CA VAL A 487 9.07 -16.78 12.13
C VAL A 487 8.99 -17.45 13.50
N ALA A 488 9.93 -17.12 14.39
CA ALA A 488 9.89 -17.56 15.78
C ALA A 488 9.10 -16.55 16.62
N SER A 489 8.15 -17.01 17.44
CA SER A 489 7.37 -16.15 18.32
C SER A 489 6.86 -16.90 19.54
N ASN A 490 6.91 -16.28 20.72
CA ASN A 490 6.46 -16.86 21.99
C ASN A 490 7.04 -18.26 22.32
N GLY A 491 8.26 -18.57 21.88
CA GLY A 491 8.88 -19.89 22.10
C GLY A 491 8.46 -20.98 21.11
N ASP A 492 7.59 -20.66 20.15
CA ASP A 492 7.18 -21.54 19.06
C ASP A 492 7.72 -21.03 17.70
N SER A 493 7.63 -21.87 16.67
CA SER A 493 7.95 -21.50 15.29
C SER A 493 6.72 -21.60 14.40
N TYR A 494 6.53 -20.59 13.57
CA TYR A 494 5.42 -20.42 12.64
C TYR A 494 5.97 -20.26 11.22
N TYR A 495 5.18 -20.61 10.21
CA TYR A 495 5.58 -20.40 8.82
C TYR A 495 4.60 -19.46 8.12
N LEU A 496 5.14 -18.42 7.51
CA LEU A 496 4.42 -17.49 6.65
C LEU A 496 4.66 -17.88 5.20
N ASP A 497 3.60 -18.01 4.42
CA ASP A 497 3.70 -18.40 3.02
C ASP A 497 4.62 -17.47 2.23
N LYS A 498 5.50 -18.03 1.39
CA LYS A 498 6.50 -17.26 0.63
C LYS A 498 5.90 -16.30 -0.39
N SER A 499 4.70 -16.61 -0.89
CA SER A 499 4.04 -15.80 -1.92
C SER A 499 3.10 -14.75 -1.34
N SER A 500 2.41 -15.08 -0.25
CA SER A 500 1.30 -14.30 0.29
C SER A 500 1.54 -13.76 1.70
N GLY A 501 2.57 -14.21 2.42
CA GLY A 501 2.85 -13.83 3.81
C GLY A 501 1.85 -14.34 4.85
N LYS A 502 0.87 -15.14 4.43
CA LYS A 502 -0.16 -15.71 5.30
C LYS A 502 0.44 -16.77 6.22
N LEU A 503 0.04 -16.76 7.49
CA LEU A 503 0.34 -17.86 8.40
C LEU A 503 -0.25 -19.16 7.90
N VAL A 504 0.62 -20.16 7.74
CA VAL A 504 0.26 -21.50 7.30
C VAL A 504 -0.05 -22.37 8.51
N THR A 505 -1.07 -23.21 8.40
CA THR A 505 -1.50 -24.17 9.43
C THR A 505 -1.75 -25.55 8.79
N ASN A 506 -1.85 -26.59 9.62
CA ASN A 506 -2.29 -27.94 9.19
C ASN A 506 -1.55 -28.53 7.98
N THR A 507 -0.24 -28.32 7.90
CA THR A 507 0.54 -28.83 6.77
C THR A 507 1.93 -29.27 7.20
N THR A 508 2.77 -29.63 6.24
CA THR A 508 4.20 -29.87 6.46
C THR A 508 5.00 -28.90 5.60
N ILE A 509 5.87 -28.13 6.25
CA ILE A 509 6.80 -27.21 5.58
C ILE A 509 8.21 -27.64 5.93
N ASP A 510 9.05 -27.81 4.91
CA ASP A 510 10.46 -28.20 5.07
C ASP A 510 10.66 -29.45 5.97
N GLY A 511 9.75 -30.43 5.86
CA GLY A 511 9.78 -31.67 6.65
C GLY A 511 9.26 -31.55 8.08
N TYR A 512 8.88 -30.35 8.54
CA TYR A 512 8.29 -30.13 9.86
C TYR A 512 6.77 -30.07 9.79
N LYS A 513 6.09 -30.83 10.66
CA LYS A 513 4.64 -30.74 10.80
C LYS A 513 4.25 -29.43 11.46
N ILE A 514 3.33 -28.71 10.85
CA ILE A 514 2.67 -27.52 11.37
C ILE A 514 1.27 -27.90 11.85
N GLY A 515 0.97 -27.60 13.11
CA GLY A 515 -0.34 -27.88 13.71
C GLY A 515 -1.46 -26.95 13.22
N ALA A 516 -2.69 -27.24 13.66
CA ALA A 516 -3.86 -26.37 13.46
C ALA A 516 -3.71 -25.01 14.15
N ASP A 517 -2.88 -24.94 15.18
CA ASP A 517 -2.46 -23.74 15.90
C ASP A 517 -1.34 -22.97 15.19
N GLY A 518 -0.89 -23.43 14.02
CA GLY A 518 0.20 -22.84 13.24
C GLY A 518 1.60 -23.13 13.78
N LYS A 519 1.71 -23.91 14.87
CA LYS A 519 2.99 -24.18 15.53
C LYS A 519 3.71 -25.34 14.87
N ARG A 520 5.03 -25.21 14.75
CA ARG A 520 5.93 -26.31 14.40
C ARG A 520 5.95 -27.36 15.51
N LYS A 521 5.57 -28.59 15.17
CA LYS A 521 5.65 -29.75 16.08
C LYS A 521 7.01 -30.43 15.95
N ASN A 522 7.65 -30.71 17.07
CA ASN A 522 8.84 -31.55 17.09
C ASN A 522 8.41 -33.01 16.88
N SER A 523 9.11 -33.75 16.01
CA SER A 523 8.83 -35.16 15.75
C SER A 523 9.16 -35.99 16.99
N SER A 524 8.15 -36.39 17.75
CA SER A 524 8.30 -37.31 18.87
C SER A 524 8.27 -38.76 18.37
N SER A 525 9.39 -39.46 18.60
CA SER A 525 9.45 -40.89 18.93
C SER A 525 9.02 -41.91 17.87
N GLN A 526 9.99 -42.46 17.13
CA GLN A 526 9.91 -43.85 16.67
C GLN A 526 11.01 -44.65 17.37
N THR A 527 10.56 -45.66 18.11
CA THR A 527 11.32 -46.65 18.84
C THR A 527 12.06 -47.61 17.91
N ASP A 528 13.24 -48.03 18.35
CA ASP A 528 14.02 -49.14 17.85
C ASP A 528 13.21 -50.45 17.82
N GLU A 529 13.32 -51.21 16.72
CA GLU A 529 13.48 -52.67 16.64
C GLU A 529 13.27 -53.12 15.18
N ASP A 530 14.32 -53.60 14.51
CA ASP A 530 14.49 -55.00 14.09
C ASP A 530 15.67 -55.15 13.10
N ASN A 531 16.39 -56.25 13.21
CA ASN A 531 17.74 -56.47 12.73
C ASN A 531 17.79 -57.82 11.98
N SER A 532 18.07 -57.84 10.66
CA SER A 532 18.73 -58.99 9.97
C SER A 532 19.01 -58.79 8.46
N LYS A 533 20.26 -58.39 8.13
CA LYS A 533 21.28 -58.96 7.18
C LYS A 533 20.88 -59.56 5.78
N PRO A 534 21.84 -59.74 4.82
CA PRO A 534 22.85 -58.85 4.18
C PRO A 534 22.95 -58.99 2.62
N GLY A 535 23.64 -58.09 1.91
CA GLY A 535 24.21 -58.42 0.57
C GLY A 535 24.58 -57.28 -0.40
N SER A 536 25.90 -57.13 -0.63
CA SER A 536 26.63 -56.63 -1.84
C SER A 536 26.62 -55.15 -2.29
N THR A 537 27.64 -54.39 -1.81
CA THR A 537 28.74 -53.60 -2.47
C THR A 537 28.59 -52.98 -3.89
N PRO A 538 29.42 -51.97 -4.27
CA PRO A 538 29.45 -50.55 -3.86
C PRO A 538 29.43 -49.53 -5.04
N GLY A 539 28.99 -48.30 -4.79
CA GLY A 539 29.16 -47.17 -5.73
C GLY A 539 28.85 -45.81 -5.11
N ASN A 540 29.90 -45.15 -4.58
CA ASN A 540 29.99 -43.81 -3.99
C ASN A 540 28.74 -42.90 -3.99
N ASN A 541 28.07 -42.86 -2.84
CA ASN A 541 27.23 -41.74 -2.38
C ASN A 541 28.00 -40.98 -1.29
N ASN A 542 28.41 -39.74 -1.53
CA ASN A 542 28.71 -38.83 -0.41
C ASN A 542 27.37 -38.30 0.13
N SER A 543 26.87 -38.97 1.16
CA SER A 543 25.66 -38.61 1.88
C SER A 543 25.94 -37.39 2.77
N SER A 544 25.66 -36.18 2.27
CA SER A 544 25.60 -34.94 3.06
C SER A 544 24.48 -34.92 4.11
N LYS A 545 23.56 -35.89 4.07
CA LYS A 545 22.42 -35.99 5.01
C LYS A 545 22.90 -36.16 6.44
N GLY A 546 22.66 -35.15 7.28
CA GLY A 546 22.80 -35.20 8.73
C GLY A 546 24.05 -34.53 9.31
N LYS A 547 24.91 -33.93 8.47
CA LYS A 547 26.03 -33.10 8.93
C LYS A 547 25.54 -31.74 9.41
N THR A 548 26.10 -31.26 10.52
CA THR A 548 25.69 -29.98 11.12
C THR A 548 26.70 -28.89 10.78
N ILE A 549 26.23 -27.82 10.15
CA ILE A 549 27.04 -26.63 9.83
C ILE A 549 26.55 -25.47 10.67
N VAL A 550 27.46 -24.81 11.37
CA VAL A 550 27.15 -23.57 12.08
C VAL A 550 27.63 -22.38 11.28
N ILE A 551 26.69 -21.49 10.97
CA ILE A 551 26.97 -20.24 10.27
C ILE A 551 26.88 -19.10 11.28
N ASP A 552 27.94 -18.31 11.33
CA ASP A 552 28.05 -17.10 12.12
C ASP A 552 27.99 -15.88 11.22
N PRO A 553 26.93 -15.07 11.26
CA PRO A 553 26.85 -13.84 10.47
C PRO A 553 27.81 -12.72 10.89
N GLY A 554 28.80 -13.00 11.76
CA GLY A 554 29.67 -12.00 12.36
C GLY A 554 28.92 -10.96 13.19
N HIS A 555 29.62 -10.27 14.09
CA HIS A 555 29.12 -9.08 14.78
C HIS A 555 27.76 -9.19 15.52
N ASP A 556 27.44 -8.17 16.31
CA ASP A 556 26.17 -8.03 17.01
C ASP A 556 25.81 -6.55 17.22
N TYR A 557 24.81 -6.28 18.06
CA TYR A 557 24.33 -4.93 18.35
C TYR A 557 24.65 -4.48 19.79
N GLY A 558 25.56 -5.17 20.47
CA GLY A 558 25.99 -4.95 21.85
C GLY A 558 27.50 -4.84 21.98
N ASN A 559 28.08 -3.86 21.28
CA ASN A 559 29.51 -3.52 21.26
C ASN A 559 30.41 -4.31 20.29
N ASP A 560 29.86 -5.17 19.44
CA ASP A 560 30.57 -5.75 18.29
C ASP A 560 29.91 -5.34 16.97
N TYR A 561 29.82 -4.03 16.68
CA TYR A 561 28.98 -3.49 15.58
C TYR A 561 29.53 -3.70 14.15
N GLY A 562 30.77 -4.18 14.01
CA GLY A 562 31.47 -4.21 12.74
C GLY A 562 31.77 -2.82 12.17
N ALA A 563 32.22 -2.77 10.92
CA ALA A 563 32.49 -1.54 10.21
C ALA A 563 31.26 -0.98 9.48
N GLU A 564 31.26 0.34 9.29
CA GLU A 564 30.33 1.04 8.40
C GLU A 564 31.10 1.94 7.44
N SER A 565 30.62 2.04 6.20
CA SER A 565 31.16 2.96 5.19
C SER A 565 30.03 3.68 4.49
N THR A 566 30.18 4.99 4.23
CA THR A 566 29.20 5.76 3.46
C THR A 566 29.84 6.26 2.17
N ILE A 567 29.32 5.80 1.03
CA ILE A 567 29.83 6.12 -0.31
C ILE A 567 28.67 6.67 -1.14
N ASP A 568 28.84 7.88 -1.68
CA ASP A 568 27.81 8.59 -2.46
C ASP A 568 26.44 8.70 -1.76
N GLY A 569 26.44 8.84 -0.43
CA GLY A 569 25.22 8.95 0.37
C GLY A 569 24.52 7.62 0.69
N VAL A 570 25.12 6.48 0.33
CA VAL A 570 24.65 5.13 0.70
C VAL A 570 25.55 4.56 1.79
N THR A 571 24.96 4.13 2.90
CA THR A 571 25.67 3.51 4.02
C THR A 571 25.65 1.98 3.92
N TYR A 572 26.83 1.38 3.90
CA TYR A 572 27.09 -0.05 3.89
C TYR A 572 27.51 -0.48 5.29
N SER A 573 26.70 -1.32 5.94
CA SER A 573 26.95 -1.83 7.28
C SER A 573 27.40 -3.29 7.19
N GLU A 574 28.61 -3.59 7.68
CA GLU A 574 29.17 -4.94 7.71
C GLU A 574 28.21 -5.92 8.38
N THR A 575 27.70 -5.58 9.57
CA THR A 575 26.77 -6.42 10.34
C THR A 575 25.49 -6.79 9.57
N VAL A 576 25.00 -5.88 8.70
CA VAL A 576 23.83 -6.12 7.85
C VAL A 576 24.19 -6.98 6.64
N LEU A 577 25.26 -6.64 5.93
CA LEU A 577 25.67 -7.36 4.73
C LEU A 577 26.12 -8.80 5.05
N ASN A 578 26.80 -9.01 6.17
CA ASN A 578 27.17 -10.35 6.63
C ASN A 578 25.95 -11.23 6.85
N MET A 579 24.91 -10.70 7.50
CA MET A 579 23.66 -11.41 7.72
C MET A 579 22.96 -11.79 6.41
N GLN A 580 22.94 -10.88 5.44
CA GLN A 580 22.33 -11.17 4.14
C GLN A 580 23.02 -12.33 3.41
N VAL A 581 24.36 -12.38 3.41
CA VAL A 581 25.10 -13.49 2.81
C VAL A 581 24.95 -14.77 3.63
N ALA A 582 24.97 -14.67 4.96
CA ALA A 582 24.84 -15.82 5.84
C ALA A 582 23.46 -16.50 5.74
N ASP A 583 22.37 -15.74 5.57
CA ASP A 583 21.02 -16.28 5.39
C ASP A 583 20.84 -16.97 4.02
N LYS A 584 21.48 -16.44 2.97
CA LYS A 584 21.57 -17.11 1.67
C LYS A 584 22.37 -18.41 1.76
N LEU A 585 23.51 -18.39 2.45
CA LEU A 585 24.34 -19.58 2.66
C LEU A 585 23.59 -20.64 3.48
N LYS A 586 22.80 -20.23 4.47
CA LYS A 586 21.92 -21.13 5.22
C LYS A 586 20.98 -21.86 4.28
N THR A 587 20.29 -21.13 3.41
CA THR A 587 19.35 -21.72 2.43
C THR A 587 20.08 -22.72 1.53
N GLU A 588 21.21 -22.33 0.93
CA GLU A 588 22.01 -23.20 0.05
C GLU A 588 22.46 -24.51 0.74
N LEU A 589 22.88 -24.44 2.00
CA LEU A 589 23.32 -25.62 2.74
C LEU A 589 22.14 -26.49 3.19
N GLN A 590 21.01 -25.89 3.58
CA GLN A 590 19.80 -26.64 3.92
C GLN A 590 19.26 -27.41 2.70
N ASP A 591 19.26 -26.79 1.52
CA ASP A 591 18.85 -27.42 0.26
C ASP A 591 19.77 -28.60 -0.12
N ARG A 592 21.03 -28.57 0.32
CA ARG A 592 22.01 -29.66 0.16
C ARG A 592 21.92 -30.73 1.26
N GLY A 593 20.95 -30.63 2.16
CA GLY A 593 20.65 -31.63 3.19
C GLY A 593 21.47 -31.51 4.48
N TYR A 594 22.14 -30.37 4.69
CA TYR A 594 22.84 -30.08 5.94
C TYR A 594 21.86 -29.60 7.03
N ASN A 595 22.13 -29.97 8.27
CA ASN A 595 21.52 -29.32 9.43
C ASN A 595 22.24 -28.00 9.67
N VAL A 596 21.59 -26.87 9.42
CA VAL A 596 22.23 -25.55 9.56
C VAL A 596 21.76 -24.86 10.82
N ILE A 597 22.71 -24.42 11.63
CA ILE A 597 22.48 -23.64 12.86
C ILE A 597 23.09 -22.26 12.69
N MET A 598 22.29 -21.22 12.91
CA MET A 598 22.77 -19.84 12.88
C MET A 598 23.18 -19.39 14.29
N THR A 599 24.27 -18.63 14.43
CA THR A 599 24.60 -17.99 15.73
C THR A 599 23.67 -16.82 16.06
N ARG A 600 23.10 -16.18 15.03
CA ARG A 600 21.98 -15.23 15.09
C ARG A 600 21.17 -15.34 13.79
N ASN A 601 19.84 -15.21 13.85
CA ASN A 601 18.94 -15.27 12.70
C ASN A 601 18.64 -13.88 12.11
N LEU A 602 18.13 -13.84 10.88
CA LEU A 602 17.73 -12.60 10.21
C LEU A 602 16.70 -11.83 11.07
N GLY A 603 16.99 -10.55 11.33
CA GLY A 603 16.15 -9.69 12.16
C GLY A 603 16.45 -9.76 13.67
N GLU A 604 17.20 -10.74 14.14
CA GLU A 604 17.68 -10.76 15.53
C GLU A 604 18.76 -9.68 15.72
N LYS A 605 18.61 -8.92 16.81
CA LYS A 605 19.58 -7.92 17.23
C LYS A 605 20.12 -8.24 18.63
N PRO A 606 20.87 -9.35 18.79
CA PRO A 606 21.42 -9.71 20.08
C PRO A 606 22.42 -8.63 20.53
N SER A 607 22.44 -8.39 21.84
CA SER A 607 23.36 -7.45 22.48
C SER A 607 23.93 -8.15 23.70
N TYR A 608 25.24 -8.39 23.70
CA TYR A 608 25.94 -8.97 24.83
C TYR A 608 26.64 -7.87 25.64
N GLY A 609 26.96 -8.16 26.90
CA GLY A 609 27.57 -7.15 27.78
C GLY A 609 28.93 -6.69 27.27
N THR A 610 29.73 -7.63 26.75
CA THR A 610 31.08 -7.38 26.22
C THR A 610 31.32 -8.11 24.90
N LEU A 611 32.34 -7.66 24.14
CA LEU A 611 32.82 -8.36 22.93
C LEU A 611 33.19 -9.82 23.24
N THR A 612 33.82 -10.09 24.38
CA THR A 612 34.18 -11.45 24.78
C THR A 612 32.96 -12.32 25.04
N ASP A 613 31.89 -11.76 25.63
CA ASP A 613 30.63 -12.49 25.86
C ASP A 613 29.97 -12.87 24.53
N SER A 614 29.98 -11.95 23.57
CA SER A 614 29.49 -12.19 22.21
C SER A 614 30.25 -13.31 21.51
N LEU A 615 31.58 -13.22 21.48
CA LEU A 615 32.44 -14.22 20.85
C LEU A 615 32.29 -15.58 21.55
N THR A 616 32.19 -15.58 22.88
CA THR A 616 31.95 -16.79 23.69
C THR A 616 30.61 -17.43 23.35
N HIS A 617 29.55 -16.63 23.20
CA HIS A 617 28.22 -17.12 22.85
C HIS A 617 28.22 -17.83 21.49
N ARG A 618 28.81 -17.21 20.47
CA ARG A 618 28.91 -17.76 19.11
C ARG A 618 29.65 -19.11 19.08
N VAL A 619 30.79 -19.19 19.78
CA VAL A 619 31.56 -20.43 19.90
C VAL A 619 30.78 -21.51 20.65
N ASN A 620 30.09 -21.14 21.73
CA ASN A 620 29.30 -22.10 22.51
C ASN A 620 28.16 -22.72 21.69
N ILE A 621 27.52 -21.95 20.80
CA ILE A 621 26.53 -22.52 19.86
C ILE A 621 27.17 -23.60 19.00
N ALA A 622 28.35 -23.32 18.43
CA ALA A 622 29.06 -24.27 17.58
C ALA A 622 29.48 -25.54 18.33
N ASN A 623 30.07 -25.36 19.51
CA ASN A 623 30.59 -26.46 20.31
C ASN A 623 29.47 -27.32 20.91
N ASN A 624 28.39 -26.70 21.42
CA ASN A 624 27.28 -27.41 22.04
C ASN A 624 26.43 -28.17 21.01
N SER A 625 26.32 -27.64 19.80
CA SER A 625 25.65 -28.34 18.69
C SER A 625 26.46 -29.48 18.09
N LYS A 626 27.73 -29.62 18.50
CA LYS A 626 28.69 -30.59 17.93
C LYS A 626 28.78 -30.46 16.41
N ALA A 627 28.85 -29.22 15.92
CA ALA A 627 28.92 -28.96 14.49
C ALA A 627 30.11 -29.67 13.84
N ASP A 628 29.92 -30.12 12.60
CA ASP A 628 30.97 -30.69 11.75
C ASP A 628 31.84 -29.59 11.12
N PHE A 629 31.29 -28.38 10.95
CA PHE A 629 32.01 -27.22 10.42
C PHE A 629 31.42 -25.91 10.96
N PHE A 630 32.29 -24.94 11.24
CA PHE A 630 31.92 -23.57 11.62
C PHE A 630 32.40 -22.59 10.56
N ILE A 631 31.52 -21.68 10.14
CA ILE A 631 31.88 -20.63 9.19
C ILE A 631 31.34 -19.28 9.66
N SER A 632 32.20 -18.26 9.71
CA SER A 632 31.83 -16.89 10.02
C SER A 632 31.92 -16.01 8.78
N ILE A 633 30.90 -15.20 8.51
CA ILE A 633 30.80 -14.35 7.32
C ILE A 633 31.04 -12.90 7.71
N HIS A 634 31.98 -12.25 7.00
CA HIS A 634 32.40 -10.88 7.24
C HIS A 634 32.57 -10.08 5.93
N HIS A 635 32.54 -8.75 6.06
CA HIS A 635 32.85 -7.81 4.99
C HIS A 635 33.92 -6.84 5.50
N ASN A 636 35.06 -6.85 4.84
CA ASN A 636 36.23 -6.18 5.33
C ASN A 636 36.14 -4.65 5.17
N SER A 637 36.93 -3.94 5.97
CA SER A 637 37.07 -2.50 5.92
C SER A 637 38.55 -2.14 6.01
N ALA A 638 39.05 -1.50 4.95
CA ALA A 638 40.43 -1.03 4.85
C ALA A 638 40.49 0.26 4.02
N GLY A 639 41.64 0.61 3.44
CA GLY A 639 41.74 1.76 2.53
C GLY A 639 40.86 1.61 1.28
N GLU A 640 40.48 2.73 0.67
CA GLU A 640 39.51 2.81 -0.44
C GLU A 640 39.89 2.00 -1.70
N THR A 641 41.17 1.62 -1.84
CA THR A 641 41.66 0.80 -2.96
C THR A 641 41.69 -0.69 -2.67
N ALA A 642 41.38 -1.11 -1.44
CA ALA A 642 41.39 -2.51 -1.04
C ALA A 642 40.22 -3.25 -1.70
N LYS A 643 40.49 -4.41 -2.31
CA LYS A 643 39.48 -5.22 -2.98
C LYS A 643 39.84 -6.69 -3.01
N GLY A 644 38.82 -7.53 -3.15
CA GLY A 644 38.95 -8.98 -3.24
C GLY A 644 38.40 -9.73 -2.05
N VAL A 645 38.48 -11.06 -2.12
CA VAL A 645 38.08 -11.99 -1.07
C VAL A 645 39.32 -12.48 -0.31
N LEU A 646 39.18 -12.71 0.98
CA LEU A 646 40.17 -13.42 1.79
C LEU A 646 39.45 -14.35 2.78
N SER A 647 40.05 -15.47 3.14
CA SER A 647 39.51 -16.36 4.19
C SER A 647 40.56 -16.58 5.28
N LEU A 648 40.11 -16.64 6.52
CA LEU A 648 40.93 -16.67 7.71
C LEU A 648 40.73 -17.96 8.49
N TYR A 649 41.83 -18.46 9.05
CA TYR A 649 41.84 -19.57 10.01
C TYR A 649 42.79 -19.24 11.17
N SER A 650 42.74 -20.00 12.25
CA SER A 650 43.64 -19.83 13.39
C SER A 650 44.43 -21.12 13.69
N SER A 651 45.74 -20.98 13.89
CA SER A 651 46.63 -22.05 14.38
C SER A 651 46.83 -22.03 15.89
N GLU A 652 46.22 -21.07 16.59
CA GLU A 652 46.44 -20.86 18.01
C GLU A 652 45.83 -21.98 18.86
N THR A 653 46.45 -22.21 20.02
CA THR A 653 45.89 -23.12 21.03
C THR A 653 44.57 -22.53 21.56
N GLN A 654 43.57 -23.38 21.80
CA GLN A 654 42.32 -22.95 22.43
C GLN A 654 42.59 -22.26 23.77
N ASP A 655 41.76 -21.29 24.14
CA ASP A 655 41.85 -20.68 25.46
C ASP A 655 41.49 -21.74 26.54
N ALA A 656 42.00 -21.56 27.76
CA ALA A 656 41.80 -22.53 28.85
C ALA A 656 40.31 -22.84 29.12
N ASN A 657 39.44 -21.83 29.01
CA ASN A 657 37.99 -21.96 29.21
C ASN A 657 37.29 -22.78 28.11
N PHE A 658 37.95 -22.99 26.97
CA PHE A 658 37.47 -23.83 25.87
C PHE A 658 38.26 -25.14 25.74
N GLY A 659 39.00 -25.51 26.78
CA GLY A 659 39.70 -26.80 26.88
C GLY A 659 41.21 -26.73 26.71
N GLY A 660 41.78 -25.57 26.36
CA GLY A 660 43.25 -25.38 26.33
C GLY A 660 44.00 -26.27 25.34
N LYS A 661 43.30 -26.91 24.39
CA LYS A 661 43.86 -27.96 23.53
C LYS A 661 44.42 -27.38 22.23
N LEU A 662 45.59 -27.88 21.83
CA LEU A 662 46.10 -27.75 20.47
C LEU A 662 45.63 -28.94 19.64
N ASP A 663 44.90 -28.70 18.55
CA ASP A 663 44.38 -29.74 17.67
C ASP A 663 44.87 -29.53 16.23
N ASN A 664 46.00 -30.15 15.90
CA ASN A 664 46.64 -30.01 14.59
C ASN A 664 45.76 -30.50 13.43
N ALA A 665 44.93 -31.54 13.64
CA ALA A 665 44.07 -32.06 12.59
C ALA A 665 42.94 -31.08 12.24
N ARG A 666 42.31 -30.50 13.27
CA ARG A 666 41.34 -29.41 13.09
C ARG A 666 41.97 -28.21 12.38
N ILE A 667 43.15 -27.78 12.82
CA ILE A 667 43.86 -26.61 12.28
C ILE A 667 44.19 -26.81 10.79
N GLU A 668 44.78 -27.95 10.42
CA GLU A 668 45.09 -28.24 9.01
C GLU A 668 43.81 -28.30 8.16
N ARG A 669 42.71 -28.83 8.71
CA ARG A 669 41.43 -28.82 8.00
C ARG A 669 40.86 -27.42 7.83
N SER A 670 40.93 -26.56 8.85
CA SER A 670 40.52 -25.15 8.75
C SER A 670 41.33 -24.40 7.69
N LYS A 671 42.65 -24.59 7.68
CA LYS A 671 43.55 -23.99 6.68
C LYS A 671 43.19 -24.41 5.26
N GLN A 672 42.94 -25.69 5.04
CA GLN A 672 42.52 -26.21 3.74
C GLN A 672 41.16 -25.63 3.31
N MET A 673 40.18 -25.61 4.22
CA MET A 673 38.85 -25.08 3.93
C MET A 673 38.91 -23.58 3.60
N ALA A 674 39.71 -22.79 4.33
CA ALA A 674 39.91 -21.37 4.06
C ALA A 674 40.47 -21.14 2.64
N ALA A 675 41.48 -21.90 2.22
CA ALA A 675 42.03 -21.80 0.87
C ALA A 675 40.99 -22.15 -0.21
N LEU A 676 40.29 -23.28 -0.05
CA LEU A 676 39.30 -23.75 -1.04
C LEU A 676 38.10 -22.80 -1.16
N ILE A 677 37.57 -22.30 -0.04
CA ILE A 677 36.45 -21.36 -0.03
C ILE A 677 36.86 -20.07 -0.73
N ASN A 678 38.01 -19.52 -0.35
CA ASN A 678 38.53 -18.29 -0.94
C ASN A 678 38.73 -18.42 -2.46
N ASP A 679 39.36 -19.50 -2.90
CA ASP A 679 39.62 -19.74 -4.33
C ASP A 679 38.32 -19.89 -5.12
N ASN A 680 37.32 -20.59 -4.58
CA ASN A 680 36.05 -20.78 -5.28
C ASN A 680 35.27 -19.47 -5.41
N ILE A 681 35.21 -18.65 -4.35
CA ILE A 681 34.58 -17.31 -4.42
C ILE A 681 35.30 -16.44 -5.45
N ALA A 682 36.63 -16.37 -5.38
CA ALA A 682 37.43 -15.53 -6.26
C ALA A 682 37.22 -15.90 -7.74
N ASN A 683 37.23 -17.20 -8.05
CA ASN A 683 37.04 -17.69 -9.41
C ASN A 683 35.61 -17.47 -9.91
N LYS A 684 34.59 -17.80 -9.09
CA LYS A 684 33.18 -17.74 -9.50
C LYS A 684 32.69 -16.30 -9.73
N LEU A 685 33.24 -15.34 -8.99
CA LEU A 685 32.89 -13.92 -9.11
C LEU A 685 33.95 -13.08 -9.83
N ASN A 686 35.04 -13.69 -10.31
CA ASN A 686 36.17 -12.99 -10.93
C ASN A 686 36.73 -11.86 -10.06
N LEU A 687 36.99 -12.16 -8.78
CA LEU A 687 37.49 -11.22 -7.78
C LEU A 687 39.00 -11.38 -7.56
N ASN A 688 39.61 -10.33 -7.00
CA ASN A 688 40.99 -10.42 -6.55
C ASN A 688 41.12 -11.47 -5.43
N ASN A 689 41.94 -12.50 -5.68
CA ASN A 689 42.16 -13.59 -4.74
C ASN A 689 43.27 -13.20 -3.74
N ARG A 690 42.94 -13.09 -2.44
CA ARG A 690 43.93 -12.77 -1.38
C ARG A 690 44.36 -13.99 -0.55
N GLY A 691 43.83 -15.18 -0.87
CA GLY A 691 44.19 -16.46 -0.28
C GLY A 691 43.59 -16.73 1.10
N GLY A 692 43.85 -17.96 1.58
CA GLY A 692 43.65 -18.33 2.98
C GLY A 692 44.81 -17.84 3.86
N GLN A 693 44.54 -17.10 4.93
CA GLN A 693 45.55 -16.50 5.80
C GLN A 693 45.36 -16.89 7.27
N GLU A 694 46.46 -16.98 8.00
CA GLU A 694 46.45 -17.21 9.45
C GLU A 694 46.14 -15.91 10.19
N GLN A 695 45.21 -15.97 11.14
CA GLN A 695 44.94 -14.88 12.07
C GLN A 695 44.48 -15.42 13.44
N ASN A 696 44.83 -14.71 14.50
CA ASN A 696 44.39 -15.04 15.85
C ASN A 696 42.94 -14.57 16.08
N LEU A 697 41.99 -15.35 15.55
CA LEU A 697 40.55 -15.10 15.65
C LEU A 697 39.93 -15.94 16.77
N PHE A 698 39.24 -15.28 17.71
CA PHE A 698 38.63 -15.94 18.85
C PHE A 698 37.65 -17.07 18.44
N VAL A 699 36.74 -16.80 17.50
CA VAL A 699 35.73 -17.77 17.07
C VAL A 699 36.34 -18.99 16.37
N CYS A 700 37.39 -18.78 15.56
CA CYS A 700 38.08 -19.88 14.89
C CYS A 700 38.96 -20.68 15.86
N ARG A 701 39.69 -20.02 16.77
CA ARG A 701 40.59 -20.73 17.69
C ARG A 701 39.83 -21.55 18.72
N ASN A 702 38.69 -21.08 19.22
CA ASN A 702 37.94 -21.71 20.33
C ASN A 702 36.84 -22.70 19.88
N ALA A 703 36.60 -22.86 18.56
CA ALA A 703 35.71 -23.88 18.01
C ALA A 703 36.29 -25.30 18.12
N ASN A 704 35.47 -26.32 18.37
CA ASN A 704 35.92 -27.72 18.48
C ASN A 704 36.02 -28.46 17.14
N MET A 705 35.50 -27.85 16.08
CA MET A 705 35.47 -28.35 14.70
C MET A 705 36.28 -27.42 13.78
N PRO A 706 36.58 -27.83 12.53
CA PRO A 706 37.23 -26.93 11.59
C PRO A 706 36.39 -25.66 11.39
N ALA A 707 37.07 -24.52 11.39
CA ALA A 707 36.46 -23.21 11.54
C ALA A 707 37.15 -22.18 10.63
N VAL A 708 36.36 -21.44 9.86
CA VAL A 708 36.86 -20.42 8.91
C VAL A 708 36.06 -19.13 9.09
N LEU A 709 36.71 -17.98 8.99
CA LEU A 709 36.06 -16.68 8.80
C LEU A 709 36.32 -16.21 7.37
N VAL A 710 35.29 -15.77 6.65
CA VAL A 710 35.39 -15.36 5.25
C VAL A 710 35.08 -13.88 5.12
N GLU A 711 36.04 -13.12 4.61
CA GLU A 711 35.87 -11.72 4.22
C GLU A 711 35.46 -11.67 2.74
N VAL A 712 34.16 -11.49 2.47
CA VAL A 712 33.59 -11.67 1.11
C VAL A 712 33.73 -10.44 0.20
N GLY A 713 34.40 -9.39 0.67
CA GLY A 713 34.66 -8.15 -0.06
C GLY A 713 35.04 -7.00 0.87
N PHE A 714 35.30 -5.80 0.30
CA PHE A 714 35.65 -4.59 1.06
C PHE A 714 34.57 -3.51 0.94
N ILE A 715 33.90 -3.15 2.05
CA ILE A 715 32.81 -2.16 2.03
C ILE A 715 33.29 -0.71 1.93
N THR A 716 34.59 -0.47 2.09
CA THR A 716 35.21 0.86 1.92
C THR A 716 35.64 1.15 0.48
N ASN A 717 35.66 0.15 -0.39
CA ASN A 717 35.90 0.33 -1.81
C ASN A 717 34.56 0.45 -2.54
N LYS A 718 34.36 1.50 -3.33
CA LYS A 718 33.08 1.81 -3.99
C LYS A 718 32.54 0.68 -4.88
N GLU A 719 33.39 0.08 -5.70
CA GLU A 719 32.99 -0.99 -6.63
C GLU A 719 32.61 -2.25 -5.85
N GLU A 720 33.41 -2.60 -4.85
CA GLU A 720 33.16 -3.75 -3.98
C GLU A 720 31.92 -3.53 -3.09
N ALA A 721 31.70 -2.34 -2.54
CA ALA A 721 30.53 -2.04 -1.71
C ALA A 721 29.21 -2.24 -2.48
N ILE A 722 29.14 -1.74 -3.71
CA ILE A 722 27.98 -1.94 -4.60
C ILE A 722 27.78 -3.43 -4.90
N ARG A 723 28.86 -4.16 -5.21
CA ARG A 723 28.82 -5.62 -5.45
C ARG A 723 28.36 -6.39 -4.21
N CYS A 724 28.88 -6.04 -3.04
CA CYS A 724 28.56 -6.69 -1.77
C CYS A 724 27.11 -6.45 -1.36
N ALA A 725 26.51 -5.31 -1.73
CA ALA A 725 25.10 -5.01 -1.50
C ALA A 725 24.14 -5.61 -2.54
N ASP A 726 24.65 -6.05 -3.70
CA ASP A 726 23.84 -6.65 -4.76
C ASP A 726 23.41 -8.09 -4.42
N ALA A 727 22.10 -8.32 -4.39
CA ALA A 727 21.52 -9.59 -3.95
C ALA A 727 21.94 -10.79 -4.82
N SER A 728 22.17 -10.59 -6.13
CA SER A 728 22.63 -11.64 -7.04
C SER A 728 24.07 -12.05 -6.75
N ASN A 729 24.95 -11.08 -6.52
CA ASN A 729 26.33 -11.35 -6.14
C ASN A 729 26.43 -12.00 -4.75
N GLN A 730 25.62 -11.58 -3.78
CA GLN A 730 25.53 -12.26 -2.48
C GLN A 730 25.12 -13.72 -2.62
N GLN A 731 24.15 -14.03 -3.50
CA GLN A 731 23.75 -15.42 -3.77
C GLN A 731 24.90 -16.23 -4.35
N LYS A 732 25.64 -15.69 -5.32
CA LYS A 732 26.81 -16.37 -5.91
C LYS A 732 27.90 -16.67 -4.88
N VAL A 733 28.13 -15.76 -3.93
CA VAL A 733 29.06 -15.99 -2.81
C VAL A 733 28.57 -17.15 -1.93
N ALA A 734 27.30 -17.13 -1.53
CA ALA A 734 26.70 -18.20 -0.74
C ALA A 734 26.80 -19.58 -1.44
N GLU A 735 26.45 -19.64 -2.73
CA GLU A 735 26.60 -20.85 -3.54
C GLU A 735 28.06 -21.33 -3.61
N ALA A 736 29.01 -20.42 -3.83
CA ALA A 736 30.44 -20.75 -3.92
C ALA A 736 30.96 -21.39 -2.63
N ILE A 737 30.53 -20.87 -1.48
CA ILE A 737 30.85 -21.43 -0.18
C ILE A 737 30.20 -22.80 0.00
N ALA A 738 28.90 -22.91 -0.30
CA ALA A 738 28.14 -24.14 -0.15
C ALA A 738 28.65 -25.28 -1.04
N GLU A 739 29.16 -24.98 -2.24
CA GLU A 739 29.84 -25.93 -3.12
C GLU A 739 31.09 -26.52 -2.49
N VAL A 740 31.93 -25.68 -1.87
CA VAL A 740 33.14 -26.15 -1.20
C VAL A 740 32.79 -26.99 0.03
N ILE A 741 31.82 -26.57 0.84
CA ILE A 741 31.35 -27.35 1.98
C ILE A 741 30.79 -28.69 1.50
N ALA A 742 29.93 -28.70 0.49
CA ALA A 742 29.36 -29.92 -0.09
C ALA A 742 30.40 -30.94 -0.56
N ALA A 743 31.51 -30.46 -1.12
CA ALA A 743 32.57 -31.32 -1.62
C ALA A 743 33.52 -31.84 -0.52
N ASN A 744 33.50 -31.25 0.68
CA ASN A 744 34.56 -31.44 1.67
C ASN A 744 34.05 -31.80 3.08
N ILE A 745 32.80 -31.55 3.44
CA ILE A 745 32.23 -31.83 4.77
C ILE A 745 31.09 -32.83 4.63
#